data_AF-A0A954VAA0-F1
#
_entry.id   AF-A0A954VAA0-F1
#
_cell.length_a   1.000
_cell.length_b   1.000
_cell.length_c   1.000
_cell.angle_alpha   90.00
_cell.angle_beta   90.00
_cell.angle_gamma   90.00
#
_symmetry.space_group_name_H-M   'P 1'
#
loop_
_entity.id
_entity.type
_entity.pdbx_description
1 polymer ?
#
loop_
_entity_poly.entity_id
_entity_poly.type
_entity_poly.pdbx_seq_one_letter_code
_entity_poly.pdbx_strand_id
1 'polypeptide(L)'
;MIGLARAWSFSFLAVATWAVVSCVGIASLLAIEINIPPDPHFGDDQGIGTGTTVNVFGGGQIGRSFEVGAIDHSSQDVILNVAGGVVGGELHANGGSVVNVSLGTVGDDMVAKINSQVNISGGTVGFNFVAETNSSMHLSGGLLRGDVVAHTDSVIDISGGTLGPFTEAGLPDGSSSNVEVNISGGYVGGGFNANGGSRIVMTGGVLGNIFGSGGDSFNAYAHSLVNIFGGVFDYDFDTFEDSNVHLHGGEFMIDDQPAPVEVPITLSSWNILTGVLSDGTPFAIGAELDDEIWPQTVTLHEMMLPPIEATVIHVPPETAPKSIRAGQTLHVHPTGNVGDFFRAGPGSAIVMDGGQLGNDSEVRGATVTLIDGTIGESFRLFGNAVFDVRGGRVRDFMDVGSNAVVNVSGGQIGIGARFGTDTVANISAGVIGSFFQGDEVLLSGGVIGSTFSANALTVEGGEFLLDGEAVSGLENPGNSVLVALNAGVLSGILTDGTPFAFSTQYNDSFGGAIRLIAAELPDVGPAVIDASTGVIPSGLRDGQTLNVGVGANVNSDMVAGPGSVVNVDGGEFAGSLRTVGAMVNISGGGNVSQVIALTGTRVELSDGVLGGGSRLGEGAELTVSGGEIRDRFESQPGSLVKTTDGVIGRDVLLQGDVSIEGGQFGDQLRIFTEGTVDISGGTFGKFWASKGTINLYGTEFQLDGASIADLVPNTPVEIAQRGVTLTGTFADGSVFDFQLNGSLDFNSDFFLSNAMLNIVLVDAVHLPGDFSGNGVVDAADYTVWKDTFGSTTELGADGNHNEIIDAADYTVWKDNFGRSAAGGGSVAVPESGTMTFMVFVIATIARQTRGVSVKNRG
;
A
#
# COMPACT_ATOMS: atom_id res chain seq x y z
N MET A 1 -52.71 -5.13 55.42
CA MET A 1 -52.39 -6.01 54.27
C MET A 1 -51.20 -5.38 53.57
N ILE A 2 -49.93 -5.54 54.00
CA ILE A 2 -49.06 -6.72 54.24
C ILE A 2 -48.65 -7.35 52.90
N GLY A 3 -47.38 -7.51 52.50
CA GLY A 3 -46.02 -7.40 53.08
C GLY A 3 -45.10 -8.21 52.13
N LEU A 4 -43.84 -7.86 51.84
CA LEU A 4 -42.66 -7.94 52.70
C LEU A 4 -41.45 -7.37 51.92
N ALA A 5 -40.59 -6.60 52.60
CA ALA A 5 -39.25 -6.24 52.13
C ALA A 5 -38.30 -6.08 53.33
N ARG A 6 -37.01 -6.29 53.04
CA ARG A 6 -35.77 -5.97 53.80
C ARG A 6 -35.12 -7.08 54.64
N ALA A 7 -33.86 -7.33 54.30
CA ALA A 7 -32.78 -7.59 55.26
C ALA A 7 -31.51 -6.89 54.75
N TRP A 8 -30.85 -6.16 55.66
CA TRP A 8 -29.49 -5.59 55.55
C TRP A 8 -28.67 -6.24 56.67
N SER A 9 -27.35 -6.37 56.48
CA SER A 9 -26.43 -6.58 57.59
C SER A 9 -25.08 -5.91 57.30
N PHE A 10 -24.62 -5.15 58.30
CA PHE A 10 -23.35 -4.43 58.46
C PHE A 10 -22.69 -4.97 59.74
N SER A 11 -21.37 -4.99 59.85
CA SER A 11 -20.62 -5.02 61.12
C SER A 11 -19.18 -4.50 60.96
N PHE A 12 -18.69 -3.86 62.04
CA PHE A 12 -17.51 -3.01 62.22
C PHE A 12 -16.24 -3.75 62.72
N LEU A 13 -15.06 -3.26 62.30
CA LEU A 13 -13.85 -2.86 63.06
C LEU A 13 -13.10 -3.81 64.04
N ALA A 14 -11.79 -3.97 63.82
CA ALA A 14 -10.75 -4.05 64.87
C ALA A 14 -9.41 -3.46 64.40
N VAL A 15 -8.80 -2.65 65.28
CA VAL A 15 -7.55 -1.88 65.12
C VAL A 15 -6.37 -2.65 65.74
N ALA A 16 -5.17 -2.56 65.14
CA ALA A 16 -3.91 -2.73 65.87
C ALA A 16 -2.78 -1.87 65.27
N THR A 17 -2.29 -0.96 66.09
CA THR A 17 -1.15 -0.03 65.96
C THR A 17 0.21 -0.71 65.81
N TRP A 18 1.14 -0.09 65.06
CA TRP A 18 2.59 -0.20 65.32
C TRP A 18 3.21 1.20 65.46
N ALA A 19 3.98 1.36 66.53
CA ALA A 19 4.50 2.61 67.05
C ALA A 19 5.99 2.83 66.70
N VAL A 20 6.39 4.10 66.76
CA VAL A 20 7.75 4.62 66.63
C VAL A 20 8.71 4.00 67.67
N VAL A 21 9.89 3.56 67.21
CA VAL A 21 11.09 3.41 68.05
C VAL A 21 12.26 4.09 67.35
N SER A 22 12.77 5.15 67.97
CA SER A 22 14.09 5.72 67.69
C SER A 22 15.05 5.27 68.79
N CYS A 23 16.08 4.49 68.44
CA CYS A 23 17.37 4.47 69.13
C CYS A 23 18.41 3.74 68.27
N VAL A 24 19.60 4.34 68.16
CA VAL A 24 20.75 3.93 67.35
C VAL A 24 21.28 2.55 67.76
N GLY A 25 21.48 1.65 66.78
CA GLY A 25 22.17 0.38 66.98
C GLY A 25 21.91 -0.64 65.88
N ILE A 26 22.65 -0.52 64.76
CA ILE A 26 22.95 -1.55 63.74
C ILE A 26 21.86 -2.64 63.57
N ALA A 27 20.82 -2.33 62.82
CA ALA A 27 20.03 -3.35 62.13
C ALA A 27 20.48 -3.34 60.67
N SER A 28 21.05 -4.43 60.17
CA SER A 28 21.11 -4.64 58.73
C SER A 28 19.67 -4.65 58.23
N LEU A 29 19.27 -3.63 57.47
CA LEU A 29 18.02 -3.65 56.72
C LEU A 29 18.05 -4.89 55.83
N LEU A 30 17.17 -5.85 56.11
CA LEU A 30 16.97 -7.00 55.23
C LEU A 30 16.37 -6.46 53.94
N ALA A 31 17.07 -6.64 52.81
CA ALA A 31 16.53 -6.33 51.50
C ALA A 31 15.25 -7.16 51.26
N ILE A 32 14.18 -6.49 50.83
CA ILE A 32 12.91 -7.13 50.47
C ILE A 32 12.95 -7.45 48.98
N GLU A 33 12.69 -8.69 48.60
CA GLU A 33 12.62 -9.12 47.20
C GLU A 33 11.21 -9.65 46.89
N ILE A 34 10.58 -9.13 45.83
CA ILE A 34 9.24 -9.50 45.36
C ILE A 34 9.34 -9.92 43.90
N ASN A 35 8.84 -11.12 43.58
CA ASN A 35 8.98 -11.76 42.27
C ASN A 35 7.60 -12.01 41.67
N ILE A 36 7.24 -11.31 40.59
CA ILE A 36 5.90 -11.34 39.99
C ILE A 36 5.97 -11.97 38.59
N PRO A 37 5.42 -13.18 38.37
CA PRO A 37 5.02 -14.21 39.35
C PRO A 37 6.22 -14.85 40.09
N PRO A 38 6.02 -15.57 41.22
CA PRO A 38 4.74 -16.08 41.75
C PRO A 38 4.01 -15.15 42.74
N ASP A 39 4.62 -14.06 43.17
CA ASP A 39 3.99 -13.12 44.08
C ASP A 39 2.79 -12.43 43.40
N PRO A 40 1.77 -12.01 44.18
CA PRO A 40 0.61 -11.32 43.64
C PRO A 40 0.99 -10.06 42.85
N HIS A 41 0.21 -9.78 41.81
CA HIS A 41 0.30 -8.56 41.03
C HIS A 41 0.08 -7.31 41.90
N PHE A 42 0.76 -6.22 41.56
CA PHE A 42 0.40 -4.89 42.07
C PHE A 42 -0.73 -4.31 41.23
N GLY A 43 -1.71 -3.71 41.89
CA GLY A 43 -2.78 -2.95 41.23
C GLY A 43 -2.35 -1.51 40.90
N ASP A 44 -3.31 -0.70 40.51
CA ASP A 44 -3.09 0.74 40.24
C ASP A 44 -2.78 1.51 41.53
N ASP A 45 -2.06 2.63 41.40
CA ASP A 45 -1.72 3.57 42.49
C ASP A 45 -0.94 2.94 43.66
N GLN A 46 -0.09 1.94 43.38
CA GLN A 46 0.74 1.26 44.37
C GLN A 46 2.21 1.66 44.26
N GLY A 47 3.03 1.26 45.23
CA GLY A 47 4.45 1.57 45.19
C GLY A 47 5.29 0.77 46.18
N ILE A 48 6.61 0.91 46.03
CA ILE A 48 7.62 0.27 46.87
C ILE A 48 8.53 1.31 47.53
N GLY A 49 9.17 0.95 48.64
CA GLY A 49 10.02 1.85 49.43
C GLY A 49 11.42 1.30 49.68
N THR A 50 12.20 1.99 50.52
CA THR A 50 13.61 1.70 50.82
C THR A 50 13.95 0.22 50.97
N GLY A 51 15.01 -0.22 50.29
CA GLY A 51 15.52 -1.59 50.38
C GLY A 51 14.66 -2.65 49.70
N THR A 52 13.77 -2.26 48.78
CA THR A 52 12.87 -3.18 48.07
C THR A 52 13.31 -3.38 46.62
N THR A 53 13.40 -4.64 46.20
CA THR A 53 13.58 -5.06 44.80
C THR A 53 12.32 -5.78 44.32
N VAL A 54 11.76 -5.35 43.18
CA VAL A 54 10.66 -6.04 42.49
C VAL A 54 11.16 -6.57 41.15
N ASN A 55 10.91 -7.83 40.85
CA ASN A 55 11.18 -8.46 39.56
C ASN A 55 9.86 -8.84 38.87
N VAL A 56 9.62 -8.33 37.66
CA VAL A 56 8.41 -8.58 36.87
C VAL A 56 8.77 -9.50 35.70
N PHE A 57 8.56 -10.81 35.88
CA PHE A 57 8.82 -11.84 34.89
C PHE A 57 7.64 -12.01 33.91
N GLY A 58 7.83 -12.85 32.88
CA GLY A 58 6.79 -13.16 31.90
C GLY A 58 5.46 -13.62 32.55
N GLY A 59 4.36 -12.99 32.15
CA GLY A 59 3.03 -13.19 32.76
C GLY A 59 2.77 -12.35 34.02
N GLY A 60 3.80 -11.66 34.54
CA GLY A 60 3.69 -10.70 35.64
C GLY A 60 3.04 -9.39 35.19
N GLN A 61 2.37 -8.72 36.12
CA GLN A 61 1.64 -7.47 35.89
C GLN A 61 1.76 -6.54 37.09
N ILE A 62 2.00 -5.26 36.80
CA ILE A 62 1.87 -4.11 37.71
C ILE A 62 0.88 -3.15 37.05
N GLY A 63 -0.05 -2.60 37.84
CA GLY A 63 -1.03 -1.60 37.40
C GLY A 63 -0.41 -0.26 36.99
N ARG A 64 -1.27 0.74 36.74
CA ARG A 64 -0.88 2.11 36.40
C ARG A 64 -0.42 2.90 37.62
N SER A 65 0.27 4.02 37.38
CA SER A 65 0.59 5.02 38.40
C SER A 65 1.44 4.43 39.54
N PHE A 66 2.41 3.58 39.19
CA PHE A 66 3.23 2.85 40.15
C PHE A 66 4.45 3.66 40.60
N GLU A 67 4.64 3.78 41.92
CA GLU A 67 5.72 4.57 42.52
C GLU A 67 6.90 3.68 42.94
N VAL A 68 8.03 3.82 42.27
CA VAL A 68 9.29 3.14 42.61
C VAL A 68 10.08 4.03 43.56
N GLY A 69 9.88 3.84 44.87
CA GLY A 69 10.42 4.68 45.93
C GLY A 69 9.39 5.68 46.45
N ALA A 70 9.68 6.30 47.60
CA ALA A 70 8.81 7.29 48.20
C ALA A 70 8.78 8.61 47.41
N ILE A 71 7.58 9.20 47.28
CA ILE A 71 7.33 10.46 46.56
C ILE A 71 8.13 11.64 47.15
N ASP A 72 8.51 11.58 48.43
CA ASP A 72 9.35 12.59 49.07
C ASP A 72 10.85 12.43 48.77
N HIS A 73 11.21 11.50 47.87
CA HIS A 73 12.56 11.17 47.44
C HIS A 73 13.50 10.72 48.58
N SER A 74 12.94 10.27 49.71
CA SER A 74 13.71 9.81 50.87
C SER A 74 14.20 8.37 50.78
N SER A 75 13.74 7.62 49.77
CA SER A 75 14.05 6.20 49.62
C SER A 75 15.48 5.95 49.16
N GLN A 76 16.02 4.79 49.54
CA GLN A 76 17.34 4.31 49.13
C GLN A 76 17.25 2.84 48.73
N ASP A 77 18.08 2.40 47.79
CA ASP A 77 18.18 1.00 47.36
C ASP A 77 16.82 0.40 46.92
N VAL A 78 16.09 1.13 46.07
CA VAL A 78 14.80 0.66 45.51
C VAL A 78 14.98 0.27 44.06
N ILE A 79 14.66 -0.97 43.69
CA ILE A 79 14.93 -1.51 42.36
C ILE A 79 13.65 -2.11 41.77
N LEU A 80 13.33 -1.76 40.52
CA LEU A 80 12.30 -2.43 39.73
C LEU A 80 12.95 -3.05 38.48
N ASN A 81 12.87 -4.36 38.32
CA ASN A 81 13.37 -5.10 37.17
C ASN A 81 12.20 -5.62 36.34
N VAL A 82 12.05 -5.16 35.10
CA VAL A 82 11.09 -5.67 34.12
C VAL A 82 11.82 -6.64 33.18
N ALA A 83 11.50 -7.93 33.34
CA ALA A 83 12.18 -9.05 32.70
C ALA A 83 11.20 -9.94 31.91
N GLY A 84 10.16 -9.34 31.33
CA GLY A 84 9.18 -10.01 30.46
C GLY A 84 7.71 -9.76 30.77
N GLY A 85 7.38 -9.19 31.93
CA GLY A 85 6.00 -8.85 32.29
C GLY A 85 5.55 -7.47 31.79
N VAL A 86 4.41 -7.01 32.29
CA VAL A 86 3.81 -5.72 31.93
C VAL A 86 3.74 -4.80 33.15
N VAL A 87 4.22 -3.58 33.00
CA VAL A 87 3.98 -2.47 33.92
C VAL A 87 3.06 -1.47 33.22
N GLY A 88 2.00 -1.03 33.89
CA GLY A 88 1.08 -0.01 33.36
C GLY A 88 1.79 1.33 33.07
N GLY A 89 1.04 2.27 32.49
CA GLY A 89 1.55 3.64 32.29
C GLY A 89 1.65 4.42 33.61
N GLU A 90 2.21 5.63 33.54
CA GLU A 90 2.46 6.53 34.67
C GLU A 90 3.44 5.92 35.70
N LEU A 91 4.50 5.27 35.22
CA LEU A 91 5.54 4.71 36.09
C LEU A 91 6.47 5.81 36.59
N HIS A 92 6.55 6.01 37.91
CA HIS A 92 7.40 7.03 38.52
C HIS A 92 8.60 6.41 39.25
N ALA A 93 9.80 6.63 38.74
CA ALA A 93 11.04 6.32 39.45
C ALA A 93 11.42 7.48 40.38
N ASN A 94 11.15 7.35 41.68
CA ASN A 94 11.44 8.38 42.66
C ASN A 94 12.92 8.34 43.10
N GLY A 95 13.34 9.28 43.96
CA GLY A 95 14.76 9.44 44.26
C GLY A 95 15.39 8.23 44.94
N GLY A 96 16.61 7.92 44.51
CA GLY A 96 17.36 6.75 44.97
C GLY A 96 16.88 5.41 44.40
N SER A 97 16.05 5.43 43.35
CA SER A 97 15.55 4.23 42.68
C SER A 97 16.24 3.92 41.35
N VAL A 98 16.24 2.64 40.99
CA VAL A 98 16.72 2.12 39.71
C VAL A 98 15.62 1.29 39.05
N VAL A 99 15.24 1.63 37.83
CA VAL A 99 14.33 0.83 36.99
C VAL A 99 15.14 0.19 35.87
N ASN A 100 15.11 -1.13 35.76
CA ASN A 100 15.77 -1.88 34.70
C ASN A 100 14.73 -2.55 33.81
N VAL A 101 14.74 -2.25 32.51
CA VAL A 101 13.90 -2.89 31.50
C VAL A 101 14.81 -3.72 30.59
N SER A 102 14.65 -5.04 30.66
CA SER A 102 15.44 -5.99 29.86
C SER A 102 14.59 -6.75 28.85
N LEU A 103 13.32 -6.99 29.19
CA LEU A 103 12.27 -7.58 28.36
C LEU A 103 10.91 -7.09 28.86
N GLY A 104 9.83 -7.36 28.13
CA GLY A 104 8.47 -6.99 28.54
C GLY A 104 8.10 -5.57 28.13
N THR A 105 7.08 -5.01 28.77
CA THR A 105 6.50 -3.72 28.38
C THR A 105 6.28 -2.84 29.60
N VAL A 106 6.69 -1.58 29.50
CA VAL A 106 6.27 -0.48 30.37
C VAL A 106 5.33 0.42 29.56
N GLY A 107 4.21 0.84 30.14
CA GLY A 107 3.26 1.72 29.49
C GLY A 107 3.79 3.13 29.24
N ASP A 108 2.89 4.02 28.82
CA ASP A 108 3.20 5.43 28.53
C ASP A 108 3.45 6.25 29.81
N ASP A 109 4.00 7.46 29.67
CA ASP A 109 4.21 8.45 30.73
C ASP A 109 5.16 7.96 31.85
N MET A 110 6.33 7.44 31.47
CA MET A 110 7.36 7.04 32.44
C MET A 110 8.18 8.26 32.87
N VAL A 111 8.33 8.48 34.17
CA VAL A 111 9.08 9.62 34.73
C VAL A 111 10.22 9.14 35.62
N ALA A 112 11.44 9.50 35.26
CA ALA A 112 12.62 9.41 36.10
C ALA A 112 12.76 10.71 36.91
N LYS A 113 12.39 10.67 38.20
CA LYS A 113 12.48 11.84 39.08
C LYS A 113 13.88 12.02 39.67
N ILE A 114 14.05 13.06 40.47
CA ILE A 114 15.35 13.48 41.01
C ILE A 114 16.16 12.34 41.63
N ASN A 115 17.42 12.19 41.20
CA ASN A 115 18.35 11.13 41.64
C ASN A 115 17.89 9.68 41.35
N SER A 116 17.11 9.46 40.29
CA SER A 116 16.73 8.11 39.83
C SER A 116 17.48 7.71 38.56
N GLN A 117 17.52 6.41 38.28
CA GLN A 117 18.14 5.84 37.09
C GLN A 117 17.18 4.89 36.38
N VAL A 118 17.13 4.99 35.05
CA VAL A 118 16.38 4.07 34.20
C VAL A 118 17.33 3.43 33.19
N ASN A 119 17.43 2.11 33.21
CA ASN A 119 18.25 1.32 32.30
C ASN A 119 17.35 0.51 31.37
N ILE A 120 17.51 0.68 30.06
CA ILE A 120 16.75 -0.02 29.03
C ILE A 120 17.74 -0.79 28.16
N SER A 121 17.68 -2.12 28.22
CA SER A 121 18.55 -3.03 27.47
C SER A 121 17.77 -3.94 26.51
N GLY A 122 16.44 -3.91 26.59
CA GLY A 122 15.50 -4.65 25.76
C GLY A 122 14.06 -4.29 26.12
N GLY A 123 13.09 -5.02 25.56
CA GLY A 123 11.66 -4.75 25.80
C GLY A 123 11.16 -3.47 25.12
N THR A 124 10.00 -2.99 25.58
CA THR A 124 9.34 -1.78 25.06
C THR A 124 8.94 -0.84 26.19
N VAL A 125 9.29 0.43 26.07
CA VAL A 125 8.75 1.53 26.88
C VAL A 125 7.80 2.34 26.00
N GLY A 126 6.66 2.75 26.57
CA GLY A 126 5.63 3.52 25.89
C GLY A 126 6.07 4.94 25.47
N PHE A 127 5.09 5.79 25.23
CA PHE A 127 5.30 7.20 24.87
C PHE A 127 5.61 8.05 26.10
N ASN A 128 6.19 9.24 25.89
CA ASN A 128 6.45 10.26 26.92
C ASN A 128 7.34 9.78 28.08
N PHE A 129 8.62 9.59 27.80
CA PHE A 129 9.62 9.44 28.85
C PHE A 129 10.13 10.80 29.30
N VAL A 130 10.14 11.07 30.61
CA VAL A 130 10.69 12.31 31.18
C VAL A 130 11.83 12.01 32.14
N ALA A 131 13.02 12.56 31.89
CA ALA A 131 14.12 12.64 32.83
C ALA A 131 14.10 13.99 33.55
N GLU A 132 13.66 14.01 34.80
CA GLU A 132 13.70 15.22 35.64
C GLU A 132 15.10 15.50 36.18
N THR A 133 15.20 16.50 37.05
CA THR A 133 16.47 17.04 37.52
C THR A 133 17.42 15.99 38.09
N ASN A 134 18.67 15.94 37.63
CA ASN A 134 19.69 15.01 38.15
C ASN A 134 19.26 13.52 38.11
N SER A 135 18.50 13.13 37.07
CA SER A 135 18.15 11.74 36.77
C SER A 135 18.92 11.24 35.55
N SER A 136 18.90 9.93 35.30
CA SER A 136 19.60 9.35 34.15
C SER A 136 18.78 8.28 33.43
N MET A 137 18.91 8.26 32.10
CA MET A 137 18.43 7.18 31.25
C MET A 137 19.62 6.57 30.49
N HIS A 138 19.71 5.24 30.48
CA HIS A 138 20.67 4.52 29.65
C HIS A 138 19.94 3.55 28.73
N LEU A 139 20.02 3.79 27.42
CA LEU A 139 19.47 2.94 26.37
C LEU A 139 20.59 2.17 25.67
N SER A 140 20.57 0.85 25.77
CA SER A 140 21.55 -0.07 25.17
C SER A 140 20.90 -1.11 24.25
N GLY A 141 19.56 -1.20 24.26
CA GLY A 141 18.76 -2.11 23.45
C GLY A 141 17.27 -1.89 23.72
N GLY A 142 16.39 -2.53 22.94
CA GLY A 142 14.94 -2.36 23.08
C GLY A 142 14.38 -1.15 22.30
N LEU A 143 13.10 -0.87 22.52
CA LEU A 143 12.35 0.20 21.85
C LEU A 143 11.74 1.14 22.88
N LEU A 144 12.05 2.43 22.81
CA LEU A 144 11.31 3.50 23.47
C LEU A 144 10.47 4.19 22.41
N ARG A 145 9.13 4.09 22.49
CA ARG A 145 8.25 4.41 21.35
C ARG A 145 8.01 5.89 21.09
N GLY A 146 8.06 6.72 22.13
CA GLY A 146 7.70 8.12 22.03
C GLY A 146 8.74 9.09 22.55
N ASP A 147 8.25 10.25 22.93
CA ASP A 147 9.05 11.43 23.19
C ASP A 147 9.95 11.26 24.41
N VAL A 148 11.19 11.71 24.33
CA VAL A 148 12.09 11.83 25.48
C VAL A 148 12.28 13.29 25.82
N VAL A 149 12.00 13.67 27.06
CA VAL A 149 12.25 15.04 27.55
C VAL A 149 13.26 14.99 28.67
N ALA A 150 14.36 15.73 28.53
CA ALA A 150 15.46 15.78 29.50
C ALA A 150 15.55 17.16 30.15
N HIS A 151 15.42 17.23 31.48
CA HIS A 151 15.49 18.48 32.25
C HIS A 151 16.91 18.75 32.80
N THR A 152 17.08 19.85 33.54
CA THR A 152 18.33 20.27 34.18
C THR A 152 19.13 19.15 34.84
N ASP A 153 20.45 19.11 34.64
CA ASP A 153 21.37 18.11 35.23
C ASP A 153 21.07 16.64 34.87
N SER A 154 20.16 16.36 33.93
CA SER A 154 19.88 14.99 33.50
C SER A 154 20.88 14.48 32.45
N VAL A 155 21.06 13.16 32.41
CA VAL A 155 21.95 12.49 31.45
C VAL A 155 21.19 11.41 30.69
N ILE A 156 21.22 11.47 29.37
CA ILE A 156 20.65 10.46 28.48
C ILE A 156 21.79 9.81 27.69
N ASP A 157 22.08 8.54 27.95
CA ASP A 157 23.10 7.78 27.23
C ASP A 157 22.45 6.77 26.29
N ILE A 158 22.82 6.82 25.01
CA ILE A 158 22.32 5.95 23.95
C ILE A 158 23.50 5.23 23.31
N SER A 159 23.52 3.91 23.49
CA SER A 159 24.58 3.01 22.99
C SER A 159 24.05 1.90 22.09
N GLY A 160 22.73 1.72 22.03
CA GLY A 160 22.02 0.72 21.24
C GLY A 160 20.51 0.93 21.33
N GLY A 161 19.72 0.05 20.72
CA GLY A 161 18.25 0.15 20.72
C GLY A 161 17.71 1.22 19.77
N THR A 162 16.40 1.48 19.89
CA THR A 162 15.66 2.44 19.07
C THR A 162 14.96 3.42 20.00
N LEU A 163 15.28 4.70 19.84
CA LEU A 163 14.54 5.81 20.43
C LEU A 163 13.48 6.30 19.44
N GLY A 164 12.31 6.69 19.97
CA GLY A 164 11.19 7.21 19.20
C GLY A 164 11.50 8.53 18.48
N PRO A 165 10.51 9.07 17.75
CA PRO A 165 10.71 10.17 16.80
C PRO A 165 11.11 11.49 17.45
N PHE A 166 10.73 11.77 18.70
CA PHE A 166 10.95 13.09 19.31
C PHE A 166 11.84 13.04 20.54
N THR A 167 12.83 13.94 20.61
CA THR A 167 13.70 14.10 21.78
C THR A 167 13.91 15.57 22.07
N GLU A 168 13.59 16.02 23.28
CA GLU A 168 13.83 17.36 23.78
C GLU A 168 14.98 17.33 24.78
N ALA A 169 16.18 17.66 24.32
CA ALA A 169 17.35 17.83 25.18
C ALA A 169 17.31 19.24 25.80
N GLY A 170 16.76 19.33 27.01
CA GLY A 170 16.43 20.60 27.65
C GLY A 170 15.04 21.08 27.28
N LEU A 171 14.44 21.91 28.12
CA LEU A 171 13.13 22.50 27.88
C LEU A 171 13.20 23.63 26.83
N PRO A 172 12.23 23.74 25.90
CA PRO A 172 12.18 24.78 24.87
C PRO A 172 12.12 26.22 25.40
N ASP A 173 11.71 26.41 26.66
CA ASP A 173 11.67 27.73 27.31
C ASP A 173 13.04 28.24 27.79
N GLY A 174 14.11 27.44 27.59
CA GLY A 174 15.48 27.78 27.98
C GLY A 174 15.71 27.74 29.49
N SER A 175 14.79 27.18 30.28
CA SER A 175 14.94 27.06 31.74
C SER A 175 15.88 25.93 32.18
N SER A 176 16.21 25.03 31.25
CA SER A 176 17.10 23.89 31.51
C SER A 176 18.57 24.27 31.44
N SER A 177 19.40 23.56 32.21
CA SER A 177 20.86 23.74 32.17
C SER A 177 21.58 22.43 32.45
N ASN A 178 22.77 22.23 31.86
CA ASN A 178 23.61 21.06 32.10
C ASN A 178 22.91 19.73 31.76
N VAL A 179 22.11 19.74 30.70
CA VAL A 179 21.52 18.51 30.13
C VAL A 179 22.56 17.87 29.23
N GLU A 180 22.88 16.59 29.43
CA GLU A 180 23.83 15.87 28.57
C GLU A 180 23.14 14.73 27.83
N VAL A 181 23.31 14.67 26.51
CA VAL A 181 22.86 13.55 25.68
C VAL A 181 24.04 12.97 24.92
N ASN A 182 24.37 11.71 25.21
CA ASN A 182 25.48 11.00 24.62
C ASN A 182 24.97 9.91 23.67
N ILE A 183 25.39 9.96 22.41
CA ILE A 183 24.98 9.03 21.37
C ILE A 183 26.22 8.33 20.84
N SER A 184 26.31 7.03 21.05
CA SER A 184 27.45 6.19 20.65
C SER A 184 27.06 5.00 19.77
N GLY A 185 25.76 4.70 19.70
CA GLY A 185 25.18 3.62 18.93
C GLY A 185 23.66 3.67 18.99
N GLY A 186 23.02 2.66 18.41
CA GLY A 186 21.55 2.63 18.30
C GLY A 186 21.02 3.60 17.26
N TYR A 187 19.71 3.75 17.27
CA TYR A 187 18.97 4.63 16.38
C TYR A 187 18.16 5.62 17.22
N VAL A 188 18.19 6.88 16.81
CA VAL A 188 17.46 7.99 17.41
C VAL A 188 16.59 8.61 16.32
N GLY A 189 15.30 8.76 16.60
CA GLY A 189 14.35 9.38 15.68
C GLY A 189 14.69 10.83 15.32
N GLY A 190 14.13 11.28 14.20
CA GLY A 190 14.53 12.52 13.51
C GLY A 190 14.27 13.79 14.30
N GLY A 191 13.13 13.92 14.99
CA GLY A 191 12.72 15.12 15.74
C GLY A 191 13.51 15.36 17.03
N PHE A 192 14.83 15.51 16.92
CA PHE A 192 15.74 15.74 18.03
C PHE A 192 16.01 17.24 18.19
N ASN A 193 15.58 17.82 19.29
CA ASN A 193 15.75 19.22 19.64
C ASN A 193 16.82 19.38 20.72
N ALA A 194 17.97 19.94 20.33
CA ALA A 194 19.00 20.42 21.24
C ALA A 194 18.67 21.85 21.68
N ASN A 195 17.98 21.99 22.83
CA ASN A 195 17.59 23.28 23.38
C ASN A 195 18.73 23.96 24.15
N GLY A 196 18.56 25.24 24.47
CA GLY A 196 19.56 26.03 25.20
C GLY A 196 19.95 25.38 26.54
N GLY A 197 21.26 25.38 26.84
CA GLY A 197 21.80 24.75 28.05
C GLY A 197 22.00 23.24 27.97
N SER A 198 21.72 22.62 26.82
CA SER A 198 22.04 21.22 26.54
C SER A 198 23.41 21.05 25.87
N ARG A 199 24.01 19.88 26.10
CA ARG A 199 25.24 19.42 25.47
C ARG A 199 25.01 18.05 24.86
N ILE A 200 25.17 17.97 23.54
CA ILE A 200 25.00 16.75 22.76
C ILE A 200 26.36 16.26 22.31
N VAL A 201 26.65 14.98 22.50
CA VAL A 201 27.90 14.35 22.06
C VAL A 201 27.56 13.10 21.26
N MET A 202 27.80 13.16 19.95
CA MET A 202 27.60 12.03 19.05
C MET A 202 28.95 11.46 18.61
N THR A 203 29.14 10.16 18.83
CA THR A 203 30.35 9.40 18.46
C THR A 203 30.04 8.22 17.54
N GLY A 204 28.75 7.94 17.32
CA GLY A 204 28.25 6.83 16.53
C GLY A 204 26.72 6.83 16.56
N GLY A 205 26.12 5.75 16.06
CA GLY A 205 24.66 5.61 15.95
C GLY A 205 24.09 6.24 14.67
N VAL A 206 22.77 6.25 14.59
CA VAL A 206 22.00 6.86 13.51
C VAL A 206 21.04 7.88 14.13
N LEU A 207 21.08 9.12 13.67
CA LEU A 207 20.06 10.14 13.87
C LEU A 207 19.25 10.22 12.56
N GLY A 208 17.93 10.09 12.58
CA GLY A 208 17.17 10.16 11.33
C GLY A 208 15.80 9.53 11.42
N ASN A 209 15.14 9.23 10.30
CA ASN A 209 13.79 8.64 10.29
C ASN A 209 13.77 7.15 9.84
N ILE A 210 13.08 6.28 10.59
CA ILE A 210 12.73 4.88 10.28
C ILE A 210 11.21 4.77 10.02
N PHE A 211 10.43 5.76 10.45
CA PHE A 211 8.97 5.67 10.59
C PHE A 211 8.16 6.58 9.65
N GLY A 212 8.79 7.43 8.82
CA GLY A 212 8.15 8.09 7.69
C GLY A 212 7.01 9.07 8.03
N SER A 213 7.04 9.72 9.19
CA SER A 213 6.03 10.70 9.59
C SER A 213 6.67 12.02 10.06
N GLY A 214 6.41 13.10 9.31
CA GLY A 214 7.06 14.41 9.39
C GLY A 214 7.22 15.08 10.76
N GLY A 215 8.18 16.01 10.81
CA GLY A 215 8.71 16.68 12.01
C GLY A 215 10.14 16.21 12.33
N ASP A 216 10.92 15.89 11.29
CA ASP A 216 12.03 14.92 11.34
C ASP A 216 13.43 15.57 11.41
N SER A 217 13.52 16.81 11.88
CA SER A 217 14.79 17.54 11.94
C SER A 217 15.59 17.31 13.22
N PHE A 218 16.91 17.15 13.07
CA PHE A 218 17.83 17.43 14.16
C PHE A 218 17.95 18.96 14.28
N ASN A 219 17.37 19.55 15.32
CA ASN A 219 17.37 20.99 15.55
C ASN A 219 18.38 21.39 16.62
N ALA A 220 19.41 22.17 16.26
CA ALA A 220 20.28 22.86 17.20
C ALA A 220 19.79 24.28 17.46
N TYR A 221 19.16 24.52 18.60
CA TYR A 221 18.65 25.83 18.99
C TYR A 221 19.70 26.69 19.71
N ALA A 222 19.38 27.98 19.89
CA ALA A 222 20.22 28.97 20.55
C ALA A 222 20.81 28.46 21.87
N HIS A 223 22.12 28.66 22.05
CA HIS A 223 22.88 28.30 23.26
C HIS A 223 22.95 26.79 23.57
N SER A 224 22.60 25.93 22.61
CA SER A 224 22.98 24.51 22.65
C SER A 224 24.45 24.33 22.26
N LEU A 225 25.05 23.22 22.70
CA LEU A 225 26.38 22.78 22.31
C LEU A 225 26.32 21.36 21.74
N VAL A 226 26.53 21.21 20.44
CA VAL A 226 26.50 19.91 19.75
C VAL A 226 27.89 19.56 19.28
N ASN A 227 28.40 18.38 19.63
CA ASN A 227 29.69 17.86 19.16
C ASN A 227 29.49 16.53 18.46
N ILE A 228 29.86 16.47 17.18
CA ILE A 228 29.69 15.28 16.34
C ILE A 228 31.07 14.78 15.90
N PHE A 229 31.40 13.58 16.34
CA PHE A 229 32.64 12.87 16.06
C PHE A 229 32.45 11.70 15.11
N GLY A 230 31.22 11.21 14.97
CA GLY A 230 30.90 10.01 14.19
C GLY A 230 29.42 9.68 14.15
N GLY A 231 29.10 8.62 13.42
CA GLY A 231 27.73 8.16 13.14
C GLY A 231 27.13 8.78 11.89
N VAL A 232 25.86 8.44 11.64
CA VAL A 232 25.09 8.87 10.47
C VAL A 232 23.97 9.79 10.92
N PHE A 233 23.78 10.91 10.24
CA PHE A 233 22.59 11.74 10.34
C PHE A 233 21.88 11.76 8.98
N ASP A 234 20.56 11.81 9.04
CA ASP A 234 19.65 11.91 7.89
C ASP A 234 19.45 13.38 7.49
N TYR A 235 18.49 13.64 6.60
CA TYR A 235 18.08 15.01 6.21
C TYR A 235 17.58 15.85 7.39
N ASP A 236 17.46 17.15 7.14
CA ASP A 236 16.95 18.14 8.09
C ASP A 236 17.88 18.32 9.30
N PHE A 237 19.19 18.40 9.04
CA PHE A 237 20.16 18.85 10.03
C PHE A 237 20.09 20.37 10.16
N ASP A 238 19.26 20.84 11.08
CA ASP A 238 18.93 22.25 11.23
C ASP A 238 19.73 22.89 12.36
N THR A 239 20.29 24.06 12.07
CA THR A 239 20.96 24.91 13.06
C THR A 239 20.34 26.28 13.05
N PHE A 240 20.05 26.82 14.24
CA PHE A 240 19.42 28.13 14.41
C PHE A 240 20.40 29.15 15.01
N GLU A 241 20.02 30.43 14.98
CA GLU A 241 20.80 31.54 15.55
C GLU A 241 21.36 31.21 16.94
N ASP A 242 22.64 31.56 17.16
CA ASP A 242 23.35 31.36 18.43
C ASP A 242 23.52 29.91 18.93
N SER A 243 23.20 28.90 18.10
CA SER A 243 23.58 27.51 18.34
C SER A 243 25.08 27.28 18.10
N ASN A 244 25.67 26.29 18.77
CA ASN A 244 27.08 25.95 18.62
C ASN A 244 27.24 24.48 18.21
N VAL A 245 27.39 24.23 16.91
CA VAL A 245 27.58 22.90 16.35
C VAL A 245 29.03 22.72 15.93
N HIS A 246 29.65 21.64 16.39
CA HIS A 246 31.04 21.31 16.13
C HIS A 246 31.14 19.95 15.44
N LEU A 247 31.64 19.95 14.20
CA LEU A 247 31.90 18.73 13.43
C LEU A 247 33.39 18.39 13.52
N HIS A 248 33.72 17.21 14.04
CA HIS A 248 35.09 16.77 14.28
C HIS A 248 35.47 15.69 13.27
N GLY A 249 36.44 16.00 12.41
CA GLY A 249 36.70 15.18 11.22
C GLY A 249 37.79 15.75 10.31
N GLY A 250 37.72 15.46 9.03
CA GLY A 250 38.68 15.92 8.03
C GLY A 250 38.09 15.85 6.64
N GLU A 251 38.92 16.15 5.63
CA GLU A 251 38.50 16.15 4.21
C GLU A 251 37.28 17.07 3.96
N PHE A 252 37.17 18.16 4.72
CA PHE A 252 36.03 19.07 4.62
C PHE A 252 36.05 19.88 3.33
N MET A 253 34.94 19.85 2.59
CA MET A 253 34.78 20.56 1.33
C MET A 253 33.45 21.32 1.32
N ILE A 254 33.42 22.52 0.76
CA ILE A 254 32.20 23.25 0.38
C ILE A 254 32.23 23.35 -1.15
N ASP A 255 31.24 22.76 -1.81
CA ASP A 255 31.14 22.69 -3.29
C ASP A 255 32.45 22.24 -3.96
N ASP A 256 33.00 21.13 -3.47
CA ASP A 256 34.26 20.54 -3.92
C ASP A 256 35.50 21.46 -3.77
N GLN A 257 35.41 22.53 -2.96
CA GLN A 257 36.55 23.35 -2.55
C GLN A 257 36.86 23.16 -1.06
N PRO A 258 38.14 23.18 -0.63
CA PRO A 258 38.48 22.99 0.79
C PRO A 258 37.76 23.99 1.70
N ALA A 259 37.10 23.49 2.75
CA ALA A 259 36.37 24.30 3.71
C ALA A 259 37.32 24.95 4.76
N PRO A 260 37.00 26.14 5.29
CA PRO A 260 37.70 26.70 6.43
C PRO A 260 37.52 25.84 7.69
N VAL A 261 38.60 25.60 8.43
CA VAL A 261 38.60 24.85 9.70
C VAL A 261 38.96 25.75 10.88
N GLU A 262 38.58 25.35 12.09
CA GLU A 262 38.78 26.04 13.37
C GLU A 262 38.14 27.43 13.46
N VAL A 263 37.20 27.73 12.57
CA VAL A 263 36.40 28.95 12.55
C VAL A 263 34.95 28.61 12.18
N PRO A 264 33.96 29.41 12.66
CA PRO A 264 32.60 29.27 12.21
C PRO A 264 32.46 29.52 10.71
N ILE A 265 31.72 28.67 10.01
CA ILE A 265 31.50 28.76 8.57
C ILE A 265 30.18 29.47 8.24
N THR A 266 29.98 29.79 6.97
CA THR A 266 28.69 30.29 6.46
C THR A 266 28.44 29.58 5.14
N LEU A 267 27.29 28.91 5.05
CA LEU A 267 26.80 28.30 3.82
C LEU A 267 25.76 29.24 3.21
N SER A 268 25.82 29.44 1.90
CA SER A 268 24.71 30.01 1.14
C SER A 268 23.67 28.93 0.85
N SER A 269 22.49 29.32 0.36
CA SER A 269 21.37 28.41 0.05
C SER A 269 21.65 27.36 -1.03
N TRP A 270 22.84 27.37 -1.65
CA TRP A 270 23.25 26.41 -2.68
C TRP A 270 24.54 25.69 -2.33
N ASN A 271 25.14 26.00 -1.17
CA ASN A 271 26.38 25.34 -0.79
C ASN A 271 26.08 24.00 -0.14
N ILE A 272 26.87 22.98 -0.50
CA ILE A 272 26.87 21.70 0.19
C ILE A 272 28.21 21.51 0.89
N LEU A 273 28.19 21.44 2.22
CA LEU A 273 29.31 20.98 3.02
C LEU A 273 29.42 19.47 2.93
N THR A 274 30.64 18.97 2.82
CA THR A 274 30.98 17.55 2.76
C THR A 274 32.17 17.33 3.68
N GLY A 275 32.32 16.13 4.21
CA GLY A 275 33.55 15.75 4.87
C GLY A 275 33.49 14.33 5.39
N VAL A 276 34.45 13.99 6.23
CA VAL A 276 34.55 12.69 6.88
C VAL A 276 34.70 12.93 8.37
N LEU A 277 33.80 12.36 9.17
CA LEU A 277 33.87 12.44 10.62
C LEU A 277 35.06 11.64 11.17
N SER A 278 35.46 11.90 12.41
CA SER A 278 36.63 11.25 13.02
C SER A 278 36.52 9.73 13.18
N ASP A 279 35.31 9.17 13.19
CA ASP A 279 35.08 7.72 13.12
C ASP A 279 35.22 7.15 11.69
N GLY A 280 35.32 8.03 10.70
CA GLY A 280 35.48 7.69 9.30
C GLY A 280 34.23 7.74 8.45
N THR A 281 33.11 8.14 9.01
CA THR A 281 31.82 8.23 8.31
C THR A 281 31.79 9.49 7.42
N PRO A 282 31.61 9.35 6.09
CA PRO A 282 31.34 10.48 5.22
C PRO A 282 29.99 11.12 5.56
N PHE A 283 29.90 12.43 5.41
CA PHE A 283 28.65 13.17 5.59
C PHE A 283 28.49 14.27 4.54
N ALA A 284 27.26 14.73 4.40
CA ALA A 284 26.85 15.88 3.61
C ALA A 284 25.85 16.70 4.42
N ILE A 285 25.97 18.03 4.39
CA ILE A 285 24.89 18.92 4.85
C ILE A 285 24.76 20.11 3.88
N GLY A 286 23.54 20.56 3.64
CA GLY A 286 23.22 21.73 2.83
C GLY A 286 21.76 21.80 2.43
N ALA A 287 21.30 22.98 2.02
CA ALA A 287 19.88 23.22 1.73
C ALA A 287 19.30 22.40 0.56
N GLU A 288 20.13 21.85 -0.33
CA GLU A 288 19.67 20.89 -1.36
C GLU A 288 19.27 19.53 -0.77
N LEU A 289 19.65 19.26 0.47
CA LEU A 289 19.32 18.07 1.26
C LEU A 289 18.26 18.41 2.33
N ASP A 290 17.52 19.50 2.13
CA ASP A 290 16.52 20.05 3.06
C ASP A 290 17.08 20.55 4.41
N ASP A 291 18.40 20.66 4.57
CA ASP A 291 19.02 21.21 5.80
C ASP A 291 18.95 22.75 5.90
N GLU A 292 18.55 23.28 7.06
CA GLU A 292 18.58 24.70 7.40
C GLU A 292 19.82 25.06 8.24
N ILE A 293 20.90 25.53 7.59
CA ILE A 293 22.14 25.91 8.30
C ILE A 293 22.24 27.43 8.48
N TRP A 294 21.99 27.94 9.70
CA TRP A 294 22.17 29.36 9.99
C TRP A 294 23.64 29.79 9.96
N PRO A 295 23.96 31.03 9.52
CA PRO A 295 25.33 31.52 9.46
C PRO A 295 26.07 31.45 10.81
N GLN A 296 27.33 31.02 10.78
CA GLN A 296 28.24 30.98 11.93
C GLN A 296 27.84 30.03 13.08
N THR A 297 26.91 29.11 12.84
CA THR A 297 26.49 28.11 13.83
C THR A 297 27.34 26.85 13.81
N VAL A 298 27.94 26.52 12.66
CA VAL A 298 28.76 25.32 12.45
C VAL A 298 30.25 25.69 12.47
N THR A 299 31.04 24.96 13.24
CA THR A 299 32.52 25.01 13.25
C THR A 299 33.09 23.64 12.93
N LEU A 300 34.09 23.61 12.04
CA LEU A 300 34.77 22.38 11.62
C LEU A 300 36.08 22.23 12.37
N HIS A 301 36.33 21.05 12.95
CA HIS A 301 37.55 20.74 13.68
C HIS A 301 38.33 19.64 12.98
N GLU A 302 39.60 19.91 12.69
CA GLU A 302 40.46 18.96 12.00
C GLU A 302 40.97 17.88 12.97
N MET A 303 40.69 16.62 12.62
CA MET A 303 41.06 15.42 13.36
C MET A 303 41.79 14.44 12.45
N MET A 304 42.61 13.58 13.05
CA MET A 304 43.25 12.49 12.30
C MET A 304 42.18 11.47 11.91
N LEU A 305 41.96 11.32 10.61
CA LEU A 305 41.02 10.33 10.08
C LEU A 305 41.59 8.90 10.19
N PRO A 306 40.72 7.88 10.33
CA PRO A 306 41.14 6.49 10.23
C PRO A 306 41.83 6.24 8.88
N PRO A 307 42.96 5.52 8.86
CA PRO A 307 43.70 5.26 7.63
C PRO A 307 42.87 4.43 6.65
N ILE A 308 43.04 4.69 5.36
CA ILE A 308 42.48 3.84 4.30
C ILE A 308 43.34 2.57 4.23
N GLU A 309 42.88 1.51 4.87
CA GLU A 309 43.64 0.24 4.96
C GLU A 309 43.56 -0.60 3.67
N ALA A 310 42.43 -0.51 2.96
CA ALA A 310 42.18 -1.24 1.73
C ALA A 310 41.54 -0.34 0.67
N THR A 311 42.10 -0.37 -0.54
CA THR A 311 41.54 0.32 -1.72
C THR A 311 40.43 -0.48 -2.39
N VAL A 312 40.36 -1.80 -2.16
CA VAL A 312 39.25 -2.65 -2.60
C VAL A 312 38.84 -3.53 -1.41
N ILE A 313 37.54 -3.57 -1.10
CA ILE A 313 36.95 -4.32 0.01
C ILE A 313 35.98 -5.34 -0.56
N HIS A 314 36.17 -6.63 -0.30
CA HIS A 314 35.30 -7.69 -0.79
C HIS A 314 34.33 -8.18 0.30
N VAL A 315 33.02 -8.17 0.03
CA VAL A 315 32.00 -8.61 1.00
C VAL A 315 31.18 -9.73 0.39
N PRO A 316 31.34 -11.01 0.81
CA PRO A 316 32.41 -11.59 1.66
C PRO A 316 33.79 -11.69 0.96
N PRO A 317 34.89 -12.05 1.68
CA PRO A 317 34.96 -12.49 3.08
C PRO A 317 35.14 -11.40 4.14
N GLU A 318 35.43 -10.16 3.77
CA GLU A 318 35.56 -9.07 4.72
C GLU A 318 34.20 -8.73 5.36
N THR A 319 34.25 -8.22 6.59
CA THR A 319 33.07 -7.61 7.21
C THR A 319 32.71 -6.36 6.44
N ALA A 320 31.41 -6.18 6.17
CA ALA A 320 30.93 -4.98 5.49
C ALA A 320 31.34 -3.72 6.27
N PRO A 321 32.00 -2.75 5.61
CA PRO A 321 32.26 -1.47 6.24
C PRO A 321 30.95 -0.68 6.36
N LYS A 322 30.90 0.26 7.30
CA LYS A 322 29.77 1.21 7.39
C LYS A 322 29.82 2.28 6.30
N SER A 323 31.00 2.52 5.76
CA SER A 323 31.22 3.51 4.72
C SER A 323 32.47 3.24 3.88
N ILE A 324 32.57 3.90 2.73
CA ILE A 324 33.78 3.97 1.91
C ILE A 324 34.07 5.43 1.50
N ARG A 325 35.36 5.73 1.29
CA ARG A 325 35.86 7.07 0.95
C ARG A 325 36.58 7.07 -0.41
N ALA A 326 37.01 8.25 -0.83
CA ALA A 326 37.72 8.47 -2.10
C ALA A 326 38.83 7.44 -2.32
N GLY A 327 38.85 6.83 -3.51
CA GLY A 327 39.84 5.81 -3.89
C GLY A 327 39.58 4.40 -3.35
N GLN A 328 38.52 4.19 -2.56
CA GLN A 328 38.07 2.86 -2.16
C GLN A 328 36.99 2.33 -3.11
N THR A 329 37.02 1.02 -3.36
CA THR A 329 35.98 0.28 -4.07
C THR A 329 35.39 -0.81 -3.17
N LEU A 330 34.07 -0.83 -2.99
CA LEU A 330 33.37 -1.91 -2.32
C LEU A 330 32.85 -2.90 -3.38
N HIS A 331 33.29 -4.17 -3.29
CA HIS A 331 32.76 -5.27 -4.09
C HIS A 331 31.80 -6.10 -3.23
N VAL A 332 30.50 -6.06 -3.53
CA VAL A 332 29.50 -6.88 -2.87
C VAL A 332 29.24 -8.12 -3.70
N HIS A 333 29.62 -9.26 -3.15
CA HIS A 333 29.54 -10.57 -3.78
C HIS A 333 28.23 -11.30 -3.43
N PRO A 334 27.87 -12.39 -4.14
CA PRO A 334 26.77 -13.24 -3.74
C PRO A 334 26.88 -13.65 -2.26
N THR A 335 25.76 -13.56 -1.52
CA THR A 335 25.66 -13.73 -0.05
C THR A 335 26.29 -12.62 0.81
N GLY A 336 26.95 -11.64 0.20
CA GLY A 336 27.38 -10.41 0.87
C GLY A 336 26.21 -9.62 1.39
N ASN A 337 26.37 -9.03 2.57
CA ASN A 337 25.35 -8.18 3.20
C ASN A 337 26.03 -6.95 3.78
N VAL A 338 25.76 -5.80 3.18
CA VAL A 338 26.11 -4.47 3.67
C VAL A 338 24.87 -3.93 4.37
N GLY A 339 25.01 -3.55 5.64
CA GLY A 339 23.89 -3.10 6.45
C GLY A 339 23.23 -1.82 5.95
N ASP A 340 22.11 -1.47 6.58
CA ASP A 340 21.38 -0.23 6.33
C ASP A 340 22.25 1.00 6.64
N PHE A 341 21.87 2.16 6.09
CA PHE A 341 22.53 3.45 6.28
C PHE A 341 24.00 3.47 5.82
N PHE A 342 24.36 2.65 4.84
CA PHE A 342 25.70 2.69 4.25
C PHE A 342 25.97 4.03 3.58
N ARG A 343 27.22 4.51 3.65
CA ARG A 343 27.65 5.80 3.07
C ARG A 343 28.84 5.65 2.13
N ALA A 344 28.73 6.18 0.91
CA ALA A 344 29.85 6.25 -0.04
C ALA A 344 30.15 7.70 -0.43
N GLY A 345 31.38 8.15 -0.14
CA GLY A 345 31.83 9.50 -0.44
C GLY A 345 32.34 9.72 -1.87
N PRO A 346 32.59 10.97 -2.27
CA PRO A 346 33.04 11.31 -3.63
C PRO A 346 34.31 10.57 -4.06
N GLY A 347 34.33 10.09 -5.31
CA GLY A 347 35.47 9.37 -5.87
C GLY A 347 35.68 7.94 -5.33
N SER A 348 34.72 7.41 -4.56
CA SER A 348 34.64 5.98 -4.24
C SER A 348 33.85 5.22 -5.31
N ALA A 349 33.80 3.89 -5.20
CA ALA A 349 33.00 3.05 -6.10
C ALA A 349 32.36 1.86 -5.38
N ILE A 350 31.18 1.44 -5.84
CA ILE A 350 30.49 0.24 -5.39
C ILE A 350 30.23 -0.63 -6.61
N VAL A 351 30.62 -1.90 -6.55
CA VAL A 351 30.35 -2.91 -7.57
C VAL A 351 29.61 -4.07 -6.92
N MET A 352 28.40 -4.34 -7.37
CA MET A 352 27.57 -5.43 -6.87
C MET A 352 27.41 -6.49 -7.96
N ASP A 353 27.99 -7.67 -7.77
CA ASP A 353 27.77 -8.87 -8.60
C ASP A 353 26.88 -9.91 -7.88
N GLY A 354 26.27 -9.50 -6.76
CA GLY A 354 25.29 -10.22 -5.97
C GLY A 354 25.06 -9.53 -4.62
N GLY A 355 24.47 -10.26 -3.67
CA GLY A 355 24.37 -9.81 -2.27
C GLY A 355 23.37 -8.67 -2.05
N GLN A 356 23.52 -7.96 -0.94
CA GLN A 356 22.62 -6.91 -0.49
C GLN A 356 23.38 -5.66 -0.04
N LEU A 357 22.87 -4.49 -0.46
CA LEU A 357 23.16 -3.18 0.13
C LEU A 357 21.88 -2.73 0.85
N GLY A 358 21.97 -2.43 2.14
CA GLY A 358 20.81 -2.18 3.01
C GLY A 358 20.01 -0.93 2.66
N ASN A 359 18.90 -0.76 3.36
CA ASN A 359 18.00 0.39 3.21
C ASN A 359 18.69 1.71 3.56
N ASP A 360 18.18 2.81 3.03
CA ASP A 360 18.64 4.17 3.34
C ASP A 360 20.14 4.39 3.09
N SER A 361 20.70 3.59 2.18
CA SER A 361 22.08 3.75 1.73
C SER A 361 22.19 4.98 0.84
N GLU A 362 23.24 5.77 1.06
CA GLU A 362 23.44 7.05 0.40
C GLU A 362 24.81 7.09 -0.27
N VAL A 363 24.81 7.57 -1.51
CA VAL A 363 25.99 7.64 -2.35
C VAL A 363 26.13 9.04 -2.91
N ARG A 364 27.30 9.66 -2.70
CA ARG A 364 27.57 11.02 -3.16
C ARG A 364 28.82 11.07 -4.03
N GLY A 365 28.68 11.57 -5.26
CA GLY A 365 29.81 11.74 -6.19
C GLY A 365 30.62 10.46 -6.45
N ALA A 366 30.03 9.29 -6.21
CA ALA A 366 30.64 7.99 -6.38
C ALA A 366 30.04 7.28 -7.59
N THR A 367 30.68 6.20 -8.02
CA THR A 367 30.13 5.31 -9.06
C THR A 367 29.55 4.06 -8.44
N VAL A 368 28.32 3.71 -8.81
CA VAL A 368 27.67 2.47 -8.41
C VAL A 368 27.41 1.64 -9.65
N THR A 369 27.77 0.35 -9.63
CA THR A 369 27.46 -0.60 -10.70
C THR A 369 26.74 -1.79 -10.11
N LEU A 370 25.45 -1.93 -10.44
CA LEU A 370 24.62 -3.07 -10.06
C LEU A 370 24.54 -4.07 -11.22
N ILE A 371 25.31 -5.15 -11.12
CA ILE A 371 25.31 -6.26 -12.08
C ILE A 371 24.27 -7.30 -11.66
N ASP A 372 24.23 -7.62 -10.37
CA ASP A 372 23.22 -8.48 -9.74
C ASP A 372 23.15 -8.18 -8.23
N GLY A 373 22.13 -8.69 -7.52
CA GLY A 373 21.90 -8.45 -6.09
C GLY A 373 20.73 -7.52 -5.83
N THR A 374 20.63 -7.02 -4.59
CA THR A 374 19.55 -6.12 -4.17
C THR A 374 20.09 -4.90 -3.44
N ILE A 375 19.65 -3.71 -3.86
CA ILE A 375 19.79 -2.47 -3.10
C ILE A 375 18.46 -2.22 -2.37
N GLY A 376 18.54 -1.86 -1.10
CA GLY A 376 17.42 -1.60 -0.19
C GLY A 376 16.48 -0.48 -0.64
N GLU A 377 15.43 -0.28 0.14
CA GLU A 377 14.48 0.83 -0.04
C GLU A 377 15.13 2.16 0.29
N SER A 378 14.61 3.25 -0.28
CA SER A 378 15.09 4.61 -0.02
C SER A 378 16.58 4.78 -0.36
N PHE A 379 17.05 4.14 -1.44
CA PHE A 379 18.43 4.31 -1.92
C PHE A 379 18.63 5.68 -2.55
N ARG A 380 19.73 6.36 -2.18
CA ARG A 380 19.88 7.79 -2.50
C ARG A 380 21.20 8.10 -3.19
N LEU A 381 21.14 8.92 -4.24
CA LEU A 381 22.27 9.30 -5.07
C LEU A 381 22.36 10.82 -5.18
N PHE A 382 23.51 11.40 -4.85
CA PHE A 382 23.69 12.86 -4.82
C PHE A 382 24.96 13.34 -5.51
N GLY A 383 24.91 14.61 -5.92
CA GLY A 383 25.98 15.26 -6.66
C GLY A 383 26.25 14.56 -7.99
N ASN A 384 27.48 14.64 -8.48
CA ASN A 384 27.90 14.03 -9.74
C ASN A 384 28.03 12.49 -9.67
N ALA A 385 27.16 11.80 -8.90
CA ALA A 385 27.13 10.35 -8.81
C ALA A 385 26.71 9.73 -10.15
N VAL A 386 27.26 8.54 -10.43
CA VAL A 386 26.90 7.76 -11.62
C VAL A 386 26.43 6.39 -11.17
N PHE A 387 25.21 6.01 -11.56
CA PHE A 387 24.64 4.72 -11.24
C PHE A 387 24.34 3.90 -12.49
N ASP A 388 25.10 2.82 -12.69
CA ASP A 388 24.89 1.85 -13.77
C ASP A 388 24.09 0.65 -13.26
N VAL A 389 22.83 0.55 -13.67
CA VAL A 389 21.98 -0.63 -13.44
C VAL A 389 22.05 -1.54 -14.67
N ARG A 390 22.68 -2.71 -14.50
CA ARG A 390 22.84 -3.73 -15.55
C ARG A 390 22.03 -4.98 -15.27
N GLY A 391 21.69 -5.21 -14.01
CA GLY A 391 20.87 -6.33 -13.52
C GLY A 391 20.44 -6.07 -12.08
N GLY A 392 20.08 -7.12 -11.34
CA GLY A 392 19.64 -7.01 -9.94
C GLY A 392 18.36 -6.20 -9.74
N ARG A 393 18.12 -5.80 -8.49
CA ARG A 393 16.95 -5.02 -8.08
C ARG A 393 17.33 -3.88 -7.16
N VAL A 394 16.91 -2.67 -7.49
CA VAL A 394 16.76 -1.56 -6.54
C VAL A 394 15.33 -1.62 -6.03
N ARG A 395 15.12 -1.60 -4.71
CA ARG A 395 13.77 -1.57 -4.14
C ARG A 395 13.14 -0.18 -4.31
N ASP A 396 12.10 0.10 -3.54
CA ASP A 396 11.21 1.22 -3.76
C ASP A 396 11.79 2.53 -3.22
N PHE A 397 11.27 3.65 -3.72
CA PHE A 397 11.57 5.01 -3.27
C PHE A 397 13.04 5.44 -3.45
N MET A 398 13.66 5.05 -4.56
CA MET A 398 14.99 5.57 -4.93
C MET A 398 14.94 7.08 -5.19
N ASP A 399 15.77 7.85 -4.52
CA ASP A 399 15.86 9.31 -4.67
C ASP A 399 17.19 9.70 -5.31
N VAL A 400 17.14 10.55 -6.33
CA VAL A 400 18.32 11.00 -7.08
C VAL A 400 18.37 12.51 -7.06
N GLY A 401 19.34 13.09 -6.37
CA GLY A 401 19.58 14.53 -6.34
C GLY A 401 20.30 15.05 -7.58
N SER A 402 20.49 16.37 -7.62
CA SER A 402 20.90 17.11 -8.81
C SER A 402 22.24 16.66 -9.40
N ASN A 403 22.37 16.75 -10.73
CA ASN A 403 23.56 16.41 -11.53
C ASN A 403 23.96 14.93 -11.58
N ALA A 404 23.20 14.03 -10.96
CA ALA A 404 23.45 12.61 -11.02
C ALA A 404 23.00 12.00 -12.36
N VAL A 405 23.69 10.94 -12.78
CA VAL A 405 23.37 10.19 -13.99
C VAL A 405 23.03 8.75 -13.63
N VAL A 406 21.88 8.27 -14.08
CA VAL A 406 21.46 6.87 -13.92
C VAL A 406 21.32 6.22 -15.29
N ASN A 407 22.08 5.15 -15.50
CA ASN A 407 22.05 4.37 -16.73
C ASN A 407 21.41 3.01 -16.44
N VAL A 408 20.28 2.73 -17.07
CA VAL A 408 19.53 1.47 -16.94
C VAL A 408 19.66 0.69 -18.25
N SER A 409 20.36 -0.43 -18.18
CA SER A 409 20.59 -1.37 -19.29
C SER A 409 20.09 -2.78 -18.97
N GLY A 410 19.42 -2.94 -17.83
CA GLY A 410 18.83 -4.17 -17.32
C GLY A 410 18.39 -3.99 -15.87
N GLY A 411 18.00 -5.07 -15.22
CA GLY A 411 17.57 -5.04 -13.81
C GLY A 411 16.20 -4.41 -13.58
N GLN A 412 15.89 -4.16 -12.31
CA GLN A 412 14.64 -3.54 -11.87
C GLN A 412 14.92 -2.35 -10.96
N ILE A 413 14.26 -1.22 -11.22
CA ILE A 413 14.09 -0.13 -10.25
C ILE A 413 12.65 -0.20 -9.74
N GLY A 414 12.48 -0.16 -8.41
CA GLY A 414 11.19 -0.27 -7.73
C GLY A 414 10.24 0.90 -7.99
N ILE A 415 9.14 0.92 -7.24
CA ILE A 415 8.13 1.98 -7.38
C ILE A 415 8.62 3.30 -6.75
N GLY A 416 8.12 4.42 -7.26
CA GLY A 416 8.31 5.73 -6.63
C GLY A 416 9.72 6.29 -6.73
N ALA A 417 10.48 5.92 -7.76
CA ALA A 417 11.79 6.52 -7.99
C ALA A 417 11.64 7.99 -8.41
N ARG A 418 12.32 8.90 -7.71
CA ARG A 418 12.24 10.35 -7.92
C ARG A 418 13.60 10.93 -8.22
N PHE A 419 13.71 11.59 -9.37
CA PHE A 419 14.94 12.23 -9.80
C PHE A 419 14.70 13.74 -9.82
N GLY A 420 15.54 14.45 -9.07
CA GLY A 420 15.53 15.90 -8.95
C GLY A 420 16.00 16.60 -10.23
N THR A 421 16.22 17.90 -10.12
CA THR A 421 16.60 18.77 -11.25
C THR A 421 17.99 18.47 -11.79
N ASP A 422 18.22 18.75 -13.07
CA ASP A 422 19.50 18.56 -13.75
C ASP A 422 20.01 17.10 -13.71
N THR A 423 19.11 16.14 -13.55
CA THR A 423 19.41 14.71 -13.57
C THR A 423 19.18 14.11 -14.95
N VAL A 424 19.95 13.08 -15.30
CA VAL A 424 19.80 12.35 -16.56
C VAL A 424 19.54 10.87 -16.28
N ALA A 425 18.39 10.38 -16.76
CA ALA A 425 18.04 8.96 -16.76
C ALA A 425 18.14 8.39 -18.19
N ASN A 426 19.12 7.52 -18.43
CA ASN A 426 19.28 6.80 -19.69
C ASN A 426 18.71 5.39 -19.55
N ILE A 427 17.55 5.12 -20.13
CA ILE A 427 16.84 3.84 -19.99
C ILE A 427 16.83 3.13 -21.34
N SER A 428 17.53 2.01 -21.42
CA SER A 428 17.72 1.21 -22.64
C SER A 428 17.20 -0.23 -22.54
N ALA A 429 16.96 -0.71 -21.33
CA ALA A 429 16.33 -1.99 -21.02
C ALA A 429 15.96 -2.02 -19.52
N GLY A 430 15.48 -3.16 -19.03
CA GLY A 430 15.12 -3.36 -17.62
C GLY A 430 13.65 -3.01 -17.33
N VAL A 431 13.33 -2.90 -16.04
CA VAL A 431 11.98 -2.59 -15.54
C VAL A 431 12.05 -1.37 -14.64
N ILE A 432 11.22 -0.36 -14.92
CA ILE A 432 11.02 0.81 -14.08
C ILE A 432 9.63 0.73 -13.46
N GLY A 433 9.55 0.71 -12.13
CA GLY A 433 8.28 0.67 -11.41
C GLY A 433 7.42 1.92 -11.62
N SER A 434 6.15 1.82 -11.23
CA SER A 434 5.20 2.94 -11.26
C SER A 434 5.62 4.11 -10.37
N PHE A 435 5.07 5.29 -10.65
CA PHE A 435 5.34 6.55 -9.95
C PHE A 435 6.76 7.08 -10.16
N PHE A 436 7.36 6.75 -11.30
CA PHE A 436 8.65 7.31 -11.71
C PHE A 436 8.52 8.81 -12.00
N GLN A 437 9.46 9.59 -11.49
CA GLN A 437 9.59 11.02 -11.79
C GLN A 437 11.02 11.31 -12.23
N GLY A 438 11.18 11.83 -13.44
CA GLY A 438 12.46 12.21 -14.04
C GLY A 438 12.55 13.68 -14.41
N ASP A 439 13.76 14.24 -14.45
CA ASP A 439 13.99 15.53 -15.10
C ASP A 439 14.28 15.35 -16.60
N GLU A 440 15.50 15.02 -17.00
CA GLU A 440 15.82 14.60 -18.37
C GLU A 440 15.83 13.07 -18.49
N VAL A 441 14.94 12.52 -19.32
CA VAL A 441 14.83 11.09 -19.56
C VAL A 441 15.04 10.77 -21.03
N LEU A 442 16.00 9.89 -21.31
CA LEU A 442 16.18 9.24 -22.60
C LEU A 442 15.70 7.79 -22.52
N LEU A 443 14.60 7.49 -23.20
CA LEU A 443 13.98 6.18 -23.23
C LEU A 443 14.19 5.52 -24.60
N SER A 444 14.86 4.38 -24.63
CA SER A 444 15.13 3.58 -25.83
C SER A 444 14.80 2.09 -25.67
N GLY A 445 14.43 1.65 -24.46
CA GLY A 445 13.99 0.28 -24.19
C GLY A 445 13.52 0.11 -22.74
N GLY A 446 13.10 -1.10 -22.39
CA GLY A 446 12.61 -1.48 -21.07
C GLY A 446 11.10 -1.35 -20.88
N VAL A 447 10.62 -1.93 -19.78
CA VAL A 447 9.20 -1.87 -19.35
C VAL A 447 9.03 -0.74 -18.36
N ILE A 448 8.04 0.12 -18.60
CA ILE A 448 7.70 1.25 -17.76
C ILE A 448 6.38 0.97 -17.04
N GLY A 449 6.37 1.21 -15.72
CA GLY A 449 5.19 1.07 -14.89
C GLY A 449 4.06 2.03 -15.24
N SER A 450 2.96 1.92 -14.50
CA SER A 450 1.68 2.53 -14.83
C SER A 450 1.58 4.06 -14.67
N THR A 451 2.57 4.69 -14.04
CA THR A 451 2.59 6.13 -13.79
C THR A 451 4.00 6.62 -14.06
N PHE A 452 4.16 7.47 -15.06
CA PHE A 452 5.47 7.96 -15.50
C PHE A 452 5.44 9.47 -15.71
N SER A 453 6.38 10.18 -15.09
CA SER A 453 6.53 11.62 -15.25
C SER A 453 7.96 11.98 -15.67
N ALA A 454 8.08 12.92 -16.61
CA ALA A 454 9.37 13.47 -17.01
C ALA A 454 9.24 14.96 -17.38
N ASN A 455 10.14 15.82 -16.89
CA ASN A 455 10.15 17.23 -17.31
C ASN A 455 10.53 17.37 -18.79
N ALA A 456 11.55 16.63 -19.22
CA ALA A 456 11.99 16.50 -20.61
C ALA A 456 12.11 15.02 -20.98
N LEU A 457 11.29 14.55 -21.93
CA LEU A 457 11.33 13.18 -22.41
C LEU A 457 11.79 13.12 -23.88
N THR A 458 12.82 12.31 -24.12
CA THR A 458 13.18 11.82 -25.44
C THR A 458 12.90 10.33 -25.54
N VAL A 459 12.18 9.90 -26.58
CA VAL A 459 11.92 8.49 -26.89
C VAL A 459 12.55 8.13 -28.22
N GLU A 460 13.40 7.11 -28.21
CA GLU A 460 13.98 6.51 -29.41
C GLU A 460 13.31 5.17 -29.71
N GLY A 461 12.82 5.01 -30.94
CA GLY A 461 11.98 3.87 -31.30
C GLY A 461 11.33 4.03 -32.66
N GLY A 462 10.23 3.33 -32.91
CA GLY A 462 9.49 3.37 -34.17
C GLY A 462 8.02 3.02 -33.97
N GLU A 463 7.28 2.94 -35.09
CA GLU A 463 5.84 2.64 -35.07
C GLU A 463 5.04 3.58 -34.13
N PHE A 464 5.44 4.86 -34.06
CA PHE A 464 4.83 5.82 -33.17
C PHE A 464 3.42 6.19 -33.63
N LEU A 465 2.46 6.09 -32.70
CA LEU A 465 1.04 6.39 -32.90
C LEU A 465 0.58 7.42 -31.87
N LEU A 466 -0.08 8.48 -32.32
CA LEU A 466 -0.82 9.41 -31.48
C LEU A 466 -2.32 9.17 -31.70
N ASP A 467 -3.02 8.72 -30.67
CA ASP A 467 -4.44 8.33 -30.72
C ASP A 467 -4.75 7.29 -31.81
N GLY A 468 -3.80 6.37 -32.04
CA GLY A 468 -3.90 5.32 -33.05
C GLY A 468 -3.46 5.73 -34.46
N GLU A 469 -3.15 7.01 -34.70
CA GLU A 469 -2.70 7.53 -35.99
C GLU A 469 -1.18 7.69 -36.04
N ALA A 470 -0.56 7.30 -37.16
CA ALA A 470 0.89 7.37 -37.32
C ALA A 470 1.44 8.80 -37.25
N VAL A 471 2.48 9.00 -36.45
CA VAL A 471 3.16 10.30 -36.34
C VAL A 471 4.01 10.55 -37.59
N SER A 472 3.60 11.53 -38.41
CA SER A 472 4.27 11.89 -39.66
C SER A 472 5.69 12.46 -39.45
N GLY A 473 6.59 12.25 -40.40
CA GLY A 473 7.95 12.79 -40.37
C GLY A 473 8.99 11.87 -39.73
N LEU A 474 8.58 10.69 -39.28
CA LEU A 474 9.41 9.67 -38.62
C LEU A 474 9.65 8.44 -39.52
N GLU A 475 9.59 8.59 -40.84
CA GLU A 475 9.66 7.47 -41.80
C GLU A 475 11.07 6.87 -41.97
N ASN A 476 12.11 7.61 -41.60
CA ASN A 476 13.50 7.17 -41.74
C ASN A 476 14.23 7.27 -40.38
N PRO A 477 15.06 6.26 -40.02
CA PRO A 477 15.88 6.32 -38.81
C PRO A 477 16.71 7.61 -38.70
N GLY A 478 16.78 8.17 -37.50
CA GLY A 478 17.42 9.44 -37.17
C GLY A 478 16.53 10.68 -37.36
N ASN A 479 15.38 10.57 -38.04
CA ASN A 479 14.40 11.66 -38.06
C ASN A 479 13.85 11.91 -36.65
N SER A 480 13.54 13.17 -36.32
CA SER A 480 12.95 13.50 -35.02
C SER A 480 11.82 14.52 -35.13
N VAL A 481 10.80 14.36 -34.28
CA VAL A 481 9.60 15.20 -34.20
C VAL A 481 9.32 15.53 -32.73
N LEU A 482 8.79 16.72 -32.46
CA LEU A 482 8.25 17.09 -31.15
C LEU A 482 6.73 16.88 -31.15
N VAL A 483 6.22 16.13 -30.17
CA VAL A 483 4.79 15.84 -30.00
C VAL A 483 4.31 16.41 -28.67
N ALA A 484 3.29 17.27 -28.71
CA ALA A 484 2.64 17.77 -27.50
C ALA A 484 1.49 16.83 -27.10
N LEU A 485 1.67 16.11 -26.00
CA LEU A 485 0.64 15.22 -25.44
C LEU A 485 -0.17 15.97 -24.37
N ASN A 486 -1.21 16.69 -24.79
CA ASN A 486 -2.09 17.41 -23.85
C ASN A 486 -3.23 16.52 -23.34
N ALA A 487 -3.79 15.71 -24.25
CA ALA A 487 -4.79 14.67 -24.02
C ALA A 487 -4.55 13.54 -25.03
N GLY A 488 -5.06 12.34 -24.77
CA GLY A 488 -4.93 11.20 -25.67
C GLY A 488 -3.87 10.19 -25.24
N VAL A 489 -3.43 9.36 -26.18
CA VAL A 489 -2.50 8.25 -25.99
C VAL A 489 -1.38 8.32 -27.03
N LEU A 490 -0.14 8.45 -26.55
CA LEU A 490 1.06 8.25 -27.37
C LEU A 490 1.58 6.84 -27.15
N SER A 491 1.70 6.05 -28.21
CA SER A 491 2.23 4.68 -28.16
C SER A 491 3.27 4.45 -29.25
N GLY A 492 4.04 3.38 -29.12
CA GLY A 492 5.03 2.97 -30.11
C GLY A 492 5.88 1.81 -29.61
N ILE A 493 6.93 1.49 -30.36
CA ILE A 493 7.87 0.41 -30.05
C ILE A 493 9.26 1.01 -29.81
N LEU A 494 9.87 0.66 -28.68
CA LEU A 494 11.23 1.07 -28.33
C LEU A 494 12.28 0.28 -29.13
N THR A 495 13.54 0.71 -29.12
CA THR A 495 14.62 0.08 -29.90
C THR A 495 14.94 -1.35 -29.49
N ASP A 496 14.60 -1.76 -28.26
CA ASP A 496 14.70 -3.14 -27.79
C ASP A 496 13.49 -4.01 -28.20
N GLY A 497 12.51 -3.43 -28.90
CA GLY A 497 11.28 -4.08 -29.33
C GLY A 497 10.15 -4.02 -28.30
N THR A 498 10.35 -3.40 -27.13
CA THR A 498 9.34 -3.28 -26.10
C THR A 498 8.30 -2.22 -26.48
N PRO A 499 6.99 -2.54 -26.49
CA PRO A 499 5.93 -1.56 -26.68
C PRO A 499 5.80 -0.62 -25.47
N PHE A 500 5.39 0.62 -25.70
CA PHE A 500 5.04 1.57 -24.66
C PHE A 500 3.73 2.30 -24.96
N ALA A 501 3.09 2.85 -23.93
CA ALA A 501 1.90 3.68 -24.06
C ALA A 501 1.79 4.70 -22.91
N PHE A 502 1.85 5.98 -23.27
CA PHE A 502 1.72 7.12 -22.36
C PHE A 502 0.38 7.82 -22.55
N SER A 503 -0.26 8.19 -21.45
CA SER A 503 -1.51 8.95 -21.49
C SER A 503 -1.66 9.87 -20.27
N THR A 504 -1.86 11.16 -20.53
CA THR A 504 -2.08 12.17 -19.50
C THR A 504 -3.43 12.03 -18.79
N GLN A 505 -4.35 11.22 -19.36
CA GLN A 505 -5.59 10.85 -18.70
C GLN A 505 -5.41 9.73 -17.66
N TYR A 506 -4.28 9.00 -17.69
CA TYR A 506 -4.01 7.82 -16.87
C TYR A 506 -2.72 7.95 -16.03
N ASN A 507 -2.51 9.14 -15.48
CA ASN A 507 -1.43 9.51 -14.55
C ASN A 507 -0.04 9.79 -15.14
N ASP A 508 0.15 9.70 -16.46
CA ASP A 508 1.43 10.10 -17.06
C ASP A 508 1.50 11.64 -17.18
N SER A 509 2.68 12.24 -16.99
CA SER A 509 2.83 13.70 -16.99
C SER A 509 4.13 14.14 -17.63
N PHE A 510 4.10 15.23 -18.41
CA PHE A 510 5.27 15.71 -19.13
C PHE A 510 5.41 17.23 -19.01
N GLY A 511 6.62 17.71 -18.71
CA GLY A 511 6.91 19.14 -18.55
C GLY A 511 6.83 19.95 -19.87
N GLY A 512 6.80 19.27 -21.02
CA GLY A 512 6.72 19.88 -22.33
C GLY A 512 6.41 18.88 -23.44
N ALA A 513 6.73 19.27 -24.68
CA ALA A 513 6.60 18.36 -25.82
C ALA A 513 7.62 17.21 -25.73
N ILE A 514 7.16 15.99 -26.05
CA ILE A 514 7.98 14.78 -26.09
C ILE A 514 8.76 14.77 -27.40
N ARG A 515 10.07 14.53 -27.33
CA ARG A 515 10.91 14.37 -28.52
C ARG A 515 10.93 12.91 -28.94
N LEU A 516 10.42 12.61 -30.13
CA LEU A 516 10.49 11.28 -30.74
C LEU A 516 11.65 11.23 -31.72
N ILE A 517 12.41 10.14 -31.70
CA ILE A 517 13.48 9.85 -32.66
C ILE A 517 13.18 8.49 -33.29
N ALA A 518 13.05 8.48 -34.61
CA ALA A 518 12.88 7.24 -35.37
C ALA A 518 14.16 6.39 -35.32
N ALA A 519 14.01 5.09 -35.10
CA ALA A 519 15.09 4.11 -35.06
C ALA A 519 14.68 2.83 -35.78
N GLU A 520 15.67 1.98 -36.11
CA GLU A 520 15.42 0.65 -36.65
C GLU A 520 14.91 -0.27 -35.53
N LEU A 521 13.82 -0.99 -35.80
CA LEU A 521 13.21 -1.90 -34.84
C LEU A 521 13.67 -3.34 -35.08
N PRO A 522 13.78 -4.16 -34.02
CA PRO A 522 13.99 -5.59 -34.19
C PRO A 522 12.79 -6.25 -34.87
N ASP A 523 13.02 -7.40 -35.50
CA ASP A 523 11.95 -8.22 -36.08
C ASP A 523 10.92 -8.61 -35.01
N VAL A 524 9.65 -8.65 -35.41
CA VAL A 524 8.58 -9.15 -34.53
C VAL A 524 8.85 -10.62 -34.21
N GLY A 525 8.71 -10.98 -32.93
CA GLY A 525 8.87 -12.34 -32.45
C GLY A 525 7.78 -13.30 -32.93
N PRO A 526 7.63 -14.48 -32.30
CA PRO A 526 6.61 -15.44 -32.65
C PRO A 526 5.20 -14.83 -32.61
N ALA A 527 4.37 -15.18 -33.60
CA ALA A 527 2.97 -14.72 -33.68
C ALA A 527 2.08 -15.34 -32.59
N VAL A 528 2.45 -16.51 -32.05
CA VAL A 528 1.73 -17.16 -30.95
C VAL A 528 2.74 -17.53 -29.87
N ILE A 529 2.47 -17.07 -28.64
CA ILE A 529 3.30 -17.27 -27.46
C ILE A 529 2.45 -18.02 -26.44
N ASP A 530 2.95 -19.15 -25.95
CA ASP A 530 2.33 -19.90 -24.86
C ASP A 530 3.11 -19.66 -23.57
N ALA A 531 2.50 -18.95 -22.62
CA ALA A 531 3.13 -18.59 -21.36
C ALA A 531 3.47 -19.80 -20.47
N SER A 532 2.87 -20.96 -20.73
CA SER A 532 3.13 -22.19 -19.96
C SER A 532 4.43 -22.90 -20.36
N THR A 533 4.94 -22.62 -21.56
CA THR A 533 6.08 -23.36 -22.14
C THR A 533 7.13 -22.47 -22.80
N GLY A 534 6.78 -21.24 -23.16
CA GLY A 534 7.62 -20.28 -23.87
C GLY A 534 8.23 -19.20 -22.98
N VAL A 535 9.16 -18.44 -23.56
CA VAL A 535 9.63 -17.19 -22.97
C VAL A 535 8.59 -16.12 -23.26
N ILE A 536 8.09 -15.49 -22.20
CA ILE A 536 7.13 -14.40 -22.30
C ILE A 536 7.90 -13.13 -22.70
N PRO A 537 7.54 -12.45 -23.80
CA PRO A 537 8.18 -11.19 -24.17
C PRO A 537 7.79 -10.07 -23.19
N SER A 538 8.56 -8.98 -23.15
CA SER A 538 8.26 -7.80 -22.33
C SER A 538 7.00 -7.03 -22.76
N GLY A 539 6.46 -7.34 -23.95
CA GLY A 539 5.24 -6.78 -24.49
C GLY A 539 4.83 -7.46 -25.80
N LEU A 540 3.65 -7.11 -26.29
CA LEU A 540 3.08 -7.67 -27.52
C LEU A 540 2.96 -6.61 -28.61
N ARG A 541 3.44 -6.97 -29.79
CA ARG A 541 3.34 -6.17 -31.03
C ARG A 541 2.21 -6.70 -31.91
N ASP A 542 1.94 -5.98 -32.99
CA ASP A 542 0.91 -6.33 -33.97
C ASP A 542 1.03 -7.79 -34.44
N GLY A 543 -0.11 -8.47 -34.51
CA GLY A 543 -0.22 -9.87 -34.90
C GLY A 543 0.25 -10.90 -33.88
N GLN A 544 0.73 -10.50 -32.70
CA GLN A 544 1.12 -11.43 -31.64
C GLN A 544 -0.06 -11.81 -30.74
N THR A 545 -0.14 -13.09 -30.37
CA THR A 545 -1.11 -13.64 -29.42
C THR A 545 -0.38 -14.28 -28.24
N LEU A 546 -0.68 -13.83 -27.02
CA LEU A 546 -0.23 -14.47 -25.78
C LEU A 546 -1.33 -15.35 -25.21
N ASN A 547 -1.06 -16.65 -25.06
CA ASN A 547 -1.94 -17.60 -24.39
C ASN A 547 -1.42 -17.90 -22.98
N VAL A 548 -2.21 -17.56 -21.97
CA VAL A 548 -1.96 -17.80 -20.55
C VAL A 548 -2.90 -18.89 -20.09
N GLY A 549 -2.52 -20.13 -20.38
CA GLY A 549 -3.29 -21.33 -20.04
C GLY A 549 -3.14 -21.76 -18.57
N VAL A 550 -3.87 -22.81 -18.18
CA VAL A 550 -3.81 -23.41 -16.84
C VAL A 550 -2.36 -23.66 -16.38
N GLY A 551 -2.01 -23.10 -15.22
CA GLY A 551 -0.69 -23.22 -14.60
C GLY A 551 0.38 -22.25 -15.13
N ALA A 552 0.08 -21.47 -16.16
CA ALA A 552 0.91 -20.33 -16.55
C ALA A 552 0.72 -19.18 -15.57
N ASN A 553 1.81 -18.48 -15.26
CA ASN A 553 1.77 -17.23 -14.48
C ASN A 553 2.67 -16.17 -15.16
N VAL A 554 2.06 -15.04 -15.52
CA VAL A 554 2.74 -13.83 -16.01
C VAL A 554 2.84 -12.82 -14.87
N ASN A 555 4.02 -12.74 -14.23
CA ASN A 555 4.26 -11.88 -13.06
C ASN A 555 4.79 -10.47 -13.40
N SER A 556 5.06 -10.19 -14.67
CA SER A 556 5.61 -8.90 -15.11
C SER A 556 4.53 -8.00 -15.68
N ASP A 557 4.67 -6.70 -15.47
CA ASP A 557 3.91 -5.70 -16.20
C ASP A 557 4.16 -5.84 -17.71
N MET A 558 3.14 -5.54 -18.51
CA MET A 558 3.20 -5.71 -19.95
C MET A 558 2.37 -4.64 -20.66
N VAL A 559 2.90 -4.18 -21.80
CA VAL A 559 2.13 -3.41 -22.77
C VAL A 559 1.75 -4.31 -23.95
N ALA A 560 0.45 -4.38 -24.24
CA ALA A 560 -0.08 -5.02 -25.45
C ALA A 560 -0.50 -3.94 -26.46
N GLY A 561 0.24 -3.84 -27.55
CA GLY A 561 0.02 -2.82 -28.59
C GLY A 561 -1.08 -3.18 -29.59
N PRO A 562 -1.36 -2.30 -30.56
CA PRO A 562 -2.45 -2.48 -31.51
C PRO A 562 -2.37 -3.79 -32.28
N GLY A 563 -3.50 -4.47 -32.44
CA GLY A 563 -3.60 -5.72 -33.20
C GLY A 563 -3.07 -6.96 -32.47
N SER A 564 -2.57 -6.81 -31.24
CA SER A 564 -2.19 -7.95 -30.38
C SER A 564 -3.38 -8.55 -29.63
N VAL A 565 -3.22 -9.79 -29.18
CA VAL A 565 -4.24 -10.55 -28.44
C VAL A 565 -3.66 -11.16 -27.17
N VAL A 566 -4.36 -11.04 -26.05
CA VAL A 566 -4.03 -11.73 -24.79
C VAL A 566 -5.20 -12.63 -24.42
N ASN A 567 -4.98 -13.94 -24.38
CA ASN A 567 -5.96 -14.93 -23.93
C ASN A 567 -5.53 -15.47 -22.57
N VAL A 568 -6.35 -15.26 -21.54
CA VAL A 568 -6.15 -15.82 -20.20
C VAL A 568 -7.22 -16.87 -19.94
N ASP A 569 -6.83 -18.13 -20.08
CA ASP A 569 -7.71 -19.32 -20.04
C ASP A 569 -7.25 -20.26 -18.91
N GLY A 570 -7.76 -20.02 -17.70
CA GLY A 570 -7.39 -20.76 -16.49
C GLY A 570 -6.00 -20.48 -15.90
N GLY A 571 -5.19 -19.63 -16.55
CA GLY A 571 -3.90 -19.16 -16.02
C GLY A 571 -4.00 -17.85 -15.24
N GLU A 572 -2.84 -17.34 -14.78
CA GLU A 572 -2.74 -16.11 -13.99
C GLU A 572 -1.89 -15.05 -14.72
N PHE A 573 -2.44 -13.85 -14.87
CA PHE A 573 -1.70 -12.65 -15.25
C PHE A 573 -1.63 -11.75 -14.02
N ALA A 574 -0.53 -11.88 -13.26
CA ALA A 574 -0.36 -11.22 -11.98
C ALA A 574 0.15 -9.77 -12.11
N GLY A 575 0.90 -9.45 -13.17
CA GLY A 575 1.35 -8.09 -13.47
C GLY A 575 0.21 -7.17 -13.96
N SER A 576 0.49 -5.87 -14.07
CA SER A 576 -0.44 -4.91 -14.68
C SER A 576 -0.38 -5.00 -16.21
N LEU A 577 -1.54 -5.19 -16.85
CA LEU A 577 -1.65 -5.25 -18.30
C LEU A 577 -2.17 -3.90 -18.85
N ARG A 578 -1.30 -3.12 -19.48
CA ARG A 578 -1.69 -1.90 -20.20
C ARG A 578 -1.89 -2.23 -21.68
N THR A 579 -2.99 -1.78 -22.27
CA THR A 579 -3.31 -2.15 -23.65
C THR A 579 -3.72 -0.94 -24.47
N VAL A 580 -3.37 -0.93 -25.76
CA VAL A 580 -3.80 0.06 -26.75
C VAL A 580 -4.17 -0.71 -28.01
N GLY A 581 -5.42 -0.60 -28.49
CA GLY A 581 -5.84 -1.31 -29.70
C GLY A 581 -5.74 -2.83 -29.66
N ALA A 582 -5.63 -3.44 -28.47
CA ALA A 582 -5.46 -4.88 -28.28
C ALA A 582 -6.77 -5.57 -27.89
N MET A 583 -6.82 -6.89 -28.04
CA MET A 583 -7.93 -7.72 -27.54
C MET A 583 -7.48 -8.53 -26.32
N VAL A 584 -8.24 -8.46 -25.22
CA VAL A 584 -7.99 -9.23 -24.00
C VAL A 584 -9.19 -10.14 -23.74
N ASN A 585 -8.96 -11.45 -23.75
CA ASN A 585 -10.00 -12.46 -23.51
C ASN A 585 -9.71 -13.17 -22.18
N ILE A 586 -10.68 -13.18 -21.28
CA ILE A 586 -10.60 -13.82 -19.95
C ILE A 586 -11.69 -14.90 -19.88
N SER A 587 -11.27 -16.14 -19.65
CA SER A 587 -12.12 -17.32 -19.71
C SER A 587 -11.56 -18.49 -18.88
N GLY A 588 -12.32 -19.58 -18.74
CA GLY A 588 -11.87 -20.86 -18.16
C GLY A 588 -11.30 -20.78 -16.75
N GLY A 589 -11.79 -19.84 -15.93
CA GLY A 589 -11.26 -19.57 -14.60
C GLY A 589 -9.95 -18.75 -14.57
N GLY A 590 -9.57 -18.12 -15.68
CA GLY A 590 -8.39 -17.26 -15.77
C GLY A 590 -8.47 -16.05 -14.85
N ASN A 591 -7.33 -15.54 -14.38
CA ASN A 591 -7.26 -14.42 -13.46
C ASN A 591 -6.30 -13.34 -13.98
N VAL A 592 -6.78 -12.11 -14.13
CA VAL A 592 -5.97 -10.94 -14.50
C VAL A 592 -6.02 -9.93 -13.37
N SER A 593 -4.87 -9.62 -12.77
CA SER A 593 -4.78 -8.69 -11.63
C SER A 593 -5.31 -7.30 -11.94
N GLN A 594 -4.96 -6.75 -13.11
CA GLN A 594 -5.38 -5.42 -13.52
C GLN A 594 -5.26 -5.25 -15.04
N VAL A 595 -6.28 -4.62 -15.65
CA VAL A 595 -6.20 -4.12 -17.03
C VAL A 595 -6.36 -2.60 -17.04
N ILE A 596 -5.42 -1.91 -17.69
CA ILE A 596 -5.54 -0.50 -18.07
C ILE A 596 -5.78 -0.48 -19.59
N ALA A 597 -7.05 -0.50 -19.97
CA ALA A 597 -7.48 -0.58 -21.35
C ALA A 597 -7.55 0.83 -21.94
N LEU A 598 -6.66 1.18 -22.86
CA LEU A 598 -6.68 2.48 -23.56
C LEU A 598 -7.40 2.38 -24.91
N THR A 599 -7.47 3.49 -25.64
CA THR A 599 -8.22 3.62 -26.89
C THR A 599 -8.08 2.42 -27.84
N GLY A 600 -9.21 1.98 -28.41
CA GLY A 600 -9.29 0.84 -29.32
C GLY A 600 -9.15 -0.55 -28.67
N THR A 601 -8.92 -0.63 -27.36
CA THR A 601 -8.87 -1.91 -26.65
C THR A 601 -10.26 -2.53 -26.53
N ARG A 602 -10.34 -3.85 -26.69
CA ARG A 602 -11.51 -4.66 -26.32
C ARG A 602 -11.15 -5.67 -25.24
N VAL A 603 -11.95 -5.71 -24.18
CA VAL A 603 -11.84 -6.71 -23.11
C VAL A 603 -13.11 -7.56 -23.11
N GLU A 604 -12.94 -8.88 -23.23
CA GLU A 604 -14.02 -9.86 -23.17
C GLU A 604 -13.84 -10.75 -21.93
N LEU A 605 -14.77 -10.67 -21.00
CA LEU A 605 -14.83 -11.53 -19.81
C LEU A 605 -16.01 -12.49 -19.95
N SER A 606 -15.72 -13.79 -20.08
CA SER A 606 -16.74 -14.84 -20.21
C SER A 606 -16.77 -15.80 -19.03
N ASP A 607 -15.64 -15.93 -18.32
CA ASP A 607 -15.47 -16.68 -17.08
C ASP A 607 -14.16 -16.21 -16.42
N GLY A 608 -13.90 -16.58 -15.17
CA GLY A 608 -12.69 -16.15 -14.45
C GLY A 608 -12.84 -14.79 -13.75
N VAL A 609 -11.71 -14.11 -13.54
CA VAL A 609 -11.63 -12.90 -12.70
C VAL A 609 -10.85 -11.78 -13.38
N LEU A 610 -11.46 -10.61 -13.47
CA LEU A 610 -10.78 -9.33 -13.70
C LEU A 610 -10.61 -8.60 -12.35
N GLY A 611 -9.37 -8.32 -12.00
CA GLY A 611 -9.02 -7.75 -10.71
C GLY A 611 -9.44 -6.29 -10.54
N GLY A 612 -9.51 -5.88 -9.27
CA GLY A 612 -10.00 -4.57 -8.85
C GLY A 612 -9.01 -3.46 -9.19
N GLY A 613 -9.52 -2.27 -9.49
CA GLY A 613 -8.70 -1.16 -9.98
C GLY A 613 -8.37 -1.24 -11.48
N SER A 614 -9.00 -2.16 -12.22
CA SER A 614 -8.99 -2.13 -13.70
C SER A 614 -9.71 -0.89 -14.21
N ARG A 615 -9.19 -0.30 -15.28
CA ARG A 615 -9.64 0.99 -15.84
C ARG A 615 -9.92 0.88 -17.33
N LEU A 616 -11.03 1.48 -17.76
CA LEU A 616 -11.45 1.53 -19.16
C LEU A 616 -11.34 2.95 -19.74
N GLY A 617 -10.49 3.03 -20.76
CA GLY A 617 -10.18 4.09 -21.72
C GLY A 617 -11.35 4.76 -22.40
N GLU A 618 -11.21 6.04 -22.75
CA GLU A 618 -11.98 6.59 -23.87
C GLU A 618 -11.74 5.72 -25.11
N GLY A 619 -12.81 5.32 -25.80
CA GLY A 619 -12.75 4.45 -26.98
C GLY A 619 -12.42 2.98 -26.69
N ALA A 620 -12.35 2.57 -25.42
CA ALA A 620 -12.18 1.18 -25.03
C ALA A 620 -13.51 0.52 -24.68
N GLU A 621 -13.62 -0.79 -24.94
CA GLU A 621 -14.84 -1.57 -24.77
C GLU A 621 -14.61 -2.73 -23.79
N LEU A 622 -15.57 -2.95 -22.88
CA LEU A 622 -15.63 -4.11 -22.00
C LEU A 622 -16.95 -4.85 -22.23
N THR A 623 -16.87 -6.16 -22.49
CA THR A 623 -18.03 -7.06 -22.55
C THR A 623 -17.92 -8.12 -21.47
N VAL A 624 -18.96 -8.25 -20.65
CA VAL A 624 -19.06 -9.24 -19.57
C VAL A 624 -20.21 -10.18 -19.86
N SER A 625 -19.90 -11.45 -20.07
CA SER A 625 -20.87 -12.53 -20.34
C SER A 625 -20.82 -13.65 -19.30
N GLY A 626 -20.01 -13.48 -18.25
CA GLY A 626 -19.83 -14.39 -17.12
C GLY A 626 -18.61 -13.94 -16.29
N GLY A 627 -18.19 -14.75 -15.31
CA GLY A 627 -17.04 -14.44 -14.46
C GLY A 627 -17.28 -13.33 -13.42
N GLU A 628 -16.19 -12.79 -12.87
CA GLU A 628 -16.19 -11.77 -11.82
C GLU A 628 -15.29 -10.58 -12.17
N ILE A 629 -15.77 -9.35 -11.97
CA ILE A 629 -14.95 -8.14 -11.86
C ILE A 629 -14.92 -7.74 -10.38
N ARG A 630 -13.74 -7.63 -9.80
CA ARG A 630 -13.58 -7.23 -8.39
C ARG A 630 -13.86 -5.75 -8.15
N ASP A 631 -13.92 -5.37 -6.87
CA ASP A 631 -14.19 -4.01 -6.40
C ASP A 631 -13.32 -2.92 -7.07
N ARG A 632 -13.85 -1.69 -7.18
CA ARG A 632 -13.17 -0.48 -7.71
C ARG A 632 -12.83 -0.54 -9.21
N PHE A 633 -13.70 -1.12 -10.03
CA PHE A 633 -13.63 -0.96 -11.48
C PHE A 633 -14.03 0.47 -11.89
N GLU A 634 -13.32 1.05 -12.86
CA GLU A 634 -13.59 2.40 -13.36
C GLU A 634 -13.60 2.45 -14.88
N SER A 635 -14.53 3.23 -15.46
CA SER A 635 -14.50 3.60 -16.87
C SER A 635 -14.55 5.12 -17.03
N GLN A 636 -13.93 5.64 -18.09
CA GLN A 636 -13.92 7.07 -18.44
C GLN A 636 -15.01 7.42 -19.48
N PRO A 637 -15.33 8.71 -19.66
CA PRO A 637 -16.20 9.16 -20.74
C PRO A 637 -15.74 8.64 -22.12
N GLY A 638 -16.70 8.28 -22.99
CA GLY A 638 -16.44 7.74 -24.32
C GLY A 638 -16.01 6.26 -24.36
N SER A 639 -15.98 5.58 -23.21
CA SER A 639 -15.86 4.12 -23.13
C SER A 639 -17.21 3.42 -23.30
N LEU A 640 -17.21 2.10 -23.48
CA LEU A 640 -18.41 1.27 -23.58
C LEU A 640 -18.32 0.05 -22.66
N VAL A 641 -19.32 -0.13 -21.78
CA VAL A 641 -19.45 -1.31 -20.92
C VAL A 641 -20.73 -2.06 -21.25
N LYS A 642 -20.62 -3.36 -21.56
CA LYS A 642 -21.74 -4.25 -21.86
C LYS A 642 -21.75 -5.43 -20.92
N THR A 643 -22.89 -5.77 -20.33
CA THR A 643 -23.03 -6.94 -19.46
C THR A 643 -24.27 -7.75 -19.83
N THR A 644 -24.11 -9.06 -19.99
CA THR A 644 -25.24 -10.00 -20.18
C THR A 644 -25.37 -10.99 -19.02
N ASP A 645 -24.27 -11.23 -18.30
CA ASP A 645 -24.22 -12.05 -17.08
C ASP A 645 -22.92 -11.69 -16.30
N GLY A 646 -22.62 -12.39 -15.21
CA GLY A 646 -21.41 -12.23 -14.40
C GLY A 646 -21.64 -11.44 -13.11
N VAL A 647 -20.59 -11.30 -12.31
CA VAL A 647 -20.60 -10.59 -11.04
C VAL A 647 -19.66 -9.40 -11.12
N ILE A 648 -20.14 -8.21 -10.78
CA ILE A 648 -19.37 -6.99 -10.69
C ILE A 648 -19.39 -6.54 -9.24
N GLY A 649 -18.21 -6.32 -8.67
CA GLY A 649 -18.00 -5.98 -7.26
C GLY A 649 -18.53 -4.60 -6.86
N ARG A 650 -18.01 -4.09 -5.76
CA ARG A 650 -18.43 -2.83 -5.14
C ARG A 650 -17.61 -1.64 -5.65
N ASP A 651 -18.05 -0.43 -5.31
CA ASP A 651 -17.33 0.82 -5.58
C ASP A 651 -17.09 1.13 -7.07
N VAL A 652 -17.93 0.59 -7.95
CA VAL A 652 -17.75 0.69 -9.41
C VAL A 652 -18.14 2.07 -9.92
N LEU A 653 -17.29 2.66 -10.76
CA LEU A 653 -17.53 3.96 -11.40
C LEU A 653 -17.66 3.79 -12.91
N LEU A 654 -18.84 4.06 -13.46
CA LEU A 654 -19.11 4.04 -14.90
C LEU A 654 -19.34 5.45 -15.44
N GLN A 655 -18.54 5.89 -16.41
CA GLN A 655 -18.65 7.24 -16.99
C GLN A 655 -18.84 7.23 -18.52
N GLY A 656 -18.73 6.08 -19.17
CA GLY A 656 -19.02 5.90 -20.60
C GLY A 656 -20.47 5.51 -20.88
N ASP A 657 -20.71 4.98 -22.09
CA ASP A 657 -21.99 4.35 -22.42
C ASP A 657 -22.07 2.96 -21.78
N VAL A 658 -23.25 2.62 -21.27
CA VAL A 658 -23.46 1.41 -20.48
C VAL A 658 -24.69 0.67 -20.96
N SER A 659 -24.55 -0.63 -21.19
CA SER A 659 -25.66 -1.54 -21.52
C SER A 659 -25.64 -2.75 -20.59
N ILE A 660 -26.71 -2.92 -19.83
CA ILE A 660 -26.86 -3.98 -18.84
C ILE A 660 -28.08 -4.82 -19.23
N GLU A 661 -27.84 -6.00 -19.76
CA GLU A 661 -28.86 -7.00 -20.11
C GLU A 661 -29.01 -8.06 -19.01
N GLY A 662 -28.02 -8.19 -18.12
CA GLY A 662 -28.01 -9.15 -17.01
C GLY A 662 -26.77 -9.01 -16.12
N GLY A 663 -26.68 -9.88 -15.11
CA GLY A 663 -25.58 -9.95 -14.15
C GLY A 663 -25.90 -9.40 -12.76
N GLN A 664 -24.94 -9.51 -11.84
CA GLN A 664 -25.05 -9.07 -10.45
C GLN A 664 -24.07 -7.94 -10.16
N PHE A 665 -24.56 -6.82 -9.64
CA PHE A 665 -23.76 -5.66 -9.28
C PHE A 665 -23.78 -5.45 -7.77
N GLY A 666 -22.58 -5.30 -7.18
CA GLY A 666 -22.41 -5.00 -5.76
C GLY A 666 -22.89 -3.61 -5.37
N ASP A 667 -22.66 -3.24 -4.11
CA ASP A 667 -23.00 -1.92 -3.60
C ASP A 667 -22.13 -0.80 -4.19
N GLN A 668 -22.74 0.39 -4.26
CA GLN A 668 -22.10 1.64 -4.72
C GLN A 668 -21.71 1.59 -6.20
N LEU A 669 -22.60 1.06 -7.05
CA LEU A 669 -22.54 1.26 -8.48
C LEU A 669 -22.84 2.73 -8.79
N ARG A 670 -21.83 3.44 -9.26
CA ARG A 670 -21.86 4.87 -9.56
C ARG A 670 -21.83 5.09 -11.04
N ILE A 671 -22.91 5.62 -11.59
CA ILE A 671 -23.00 5.98 -12.99
C ILE A 671 -22.97 7.51 -13.13
N PHE A 672 -21.82 8.00 -13.59
CA PHE A 672 -21.49 9.40 -13.82
C PHE A 672 -21.26 9.66 -15.31
N THR A 673 -22.13 9.11 -16.16
CA THR A 673 -22.04 9.28 -17.61
C THR A 673 -22.71 10.56 -18.08
N GLU A 674 -22.20 11.17 -19.16
CA GLU A 674 -22.97 12.16 -19.92
C GLU A 674 -23.74 11.50 -21.09
N GLY A 675 -23.50 10.21 -21.32
CA GLY A 675 -24.10 9.38 -22.36
C GLY A 675 -25.37 8.64 -21.93
N THR A 676 -25.57 7.46 -22.51
CA THR A 676 -26.78 6.64 -22.30
C THR A 676 -26.49 5.41 -21.47
N VAL A 677 -27.38 5.11 -20.53
CA VAL A 677 -27.39 3.89 -19.73
C VAL A 677 -28.65 3.13 -20.07
N ASP A 678 -28.51 1.99 -20.73
CA ASP A 678 -29.63 1.11 -21.05
C ASP A 678 -29.59 -0.12 -20.12
N ILE A 679 -30.65 -0.31 -19.33
CA ILE A 679 -30.77 -1.42 -18.38
C ILE A 679 -32.01 -2.22 -18.71
N SER A 680 -31.83 -3.47 -19.11
CA SER A 680 -32.89 -4.43 -19.45
C SER A 680 -32.87 -5.68 -18.59
N GLY A 681 -31.96 -5.76 -17.62
CA GLY A 681 -31.86 -6.88 -16.69
C GLY A 681 -30.84 -6.72 -15.57
N GLY A 682 -30.66 -7.80 -14.81
CA GLY A 682 -29.68 -7.90 -13.73
C GLY A 682 -30.18 -7.54 -12.34
N THR A 683 -29.31 -7.68 -11.33
CA THR A 683 -29.59 -7.33 -9.93
C THR A 683 -28.57 -6.34 -9.40
N PHE A 684 -29.02 -5.38 -8.61
CA PHE A 684 -28.19 -4.26 -8.15
C PHE A 684 -28.20 -4.16 -6.62
N GLY A 685 -27.04 -3.89 -6.04
CA GLY A 685 -26.93 -3.30 -4.71
C GLY A 685 -27.31 -1.81 -4.76
N LYS A 686 -26.64 -0.98 -3.96
CA LYS A 686 -26.88 0.47 -3.96
C LYS A 686 -26.51 1.13 -5.29
N PHE A 687 -27.47 1.85 -5.88
CA PHE A 687 -27.35 2.44 -7.21
C PHE A 687 -27.34 3.97 -7.17
N TRP A 688 -26.27 4.61 -7.68
CA TRP A 688 -26.16 6.06 -7.78
C TRP A 688 -26.02 6.50 -9.22
N ALA A 689 -26.91 7.38 -9.68
CA ALA A 689 -26.81 8.00 -10.98
C ALA A 689 -26.96 9.52 -10.91
N SER A 690 -26.14 10.21 -11.69
CA SER A 690 -25.87 11.63 -11.48
C SER A 690 -26.05 12.49 -12.74
N LYS A 691 -25.70 11.97 -13.91
CA LYS A 691 -25.70 12.67 -15.20
C LYS A 691 -26.18 11.70 -16.28
N GLY A 692 -26.65 12.23 -17.42
CA GLY A 692 -27.02 11.43 -18.59
C GLY A 692 -28.48 10.96 -18.63
N THR A 693 -28.75 10.06 -19.58
CA THR A 693 -30.07 9.43 -19.79
C THR A 693 -30.02 7.98 -19.37
N ILE A 694 -30.90 7.58 -18.45
CA ILE A 694 -31.04 6.21 -17.98
C ILE A 694 -32.35 5.67 -18.54
N ASN A 695 -32.30 4.60 -19.32
CA ASN A 695 -33.47 3.90 -19.82
C ASN A 695 -33.57 2.55 -19.13
N LEU A 696 -34.68 2.33 -18.44
CA LEU A 696 -35.02 1.04 -17.85
C LEU A 696 -36.02 0.34 -18.77
N TYR A 697 -35.66 -0.82 -19.32
CA TYR A 697 -36.50 -1.65 -20.17
C TYR A 697 -37.09 -2.78 -19.33
N GLY A 698 -38.41 -2.83 -19.25
CA GLY A 698 -39.10 -3.77 -18.36
C GLY A 698 -40.51 -4.10 -18.81
N THR A 699 -41.06 -5.15 -18.24
CA THR A 699 -42.40 -5.66 -18.55
C THR A 699 -43.46 -5.10 -17.60
N GLU A 700 -43.04 -4.56 -16.45
CA GLU A 700 -43.91 -3.95 -15.46
C GLU A 700 -43.18 -2.84 -14.70
N PHE A 701 -43.87 -1.73 -14.43
CA PHE A 701 -43.37 -0.62 -13.62
C PHE A 701 -44.44 -0.12 -12.64
N GLN A 702 -44.03 0.14 -11.40
CA GLN A 702 -44.87 0.69 -10.34
C GLN A 702 -44.14 1.83 -9.63
N LEU A 703 -44.89 2.85 -9.22
CA LEU A 703 -44.41 3.95 -8.39
C LEU A 703 -45.11 3.90 -7.04
N ASP A 704 -44.35 3.78 -5.94
CA ASP A 704 -44.86 3.57 -4.59
C ASP A 704 -45.90 2.43 -4.49
N GLY A 705 -45.68 1.36 -5.26
CA GLY A 705 -46.56 0.18 -5.33
C GLY A 705 -47.82 0.35 -6.20
N ALA A 706 -47.97 1.47 -6.91
CA ALA A 706 -49.06 1.67 -7.87
C ALA A 706 -48.55 1.55 -9.32
N SER A 707 -49.20 0.72 -10.14
CA SER A 707 -48.85 0.56 -11.56
C SER A 707 -48.93 1.90 -12.32
N ILE A 708 -47.95 2.14 -13.19
CA ILE A 708 -47.92 3.32 -14.05
C ILE A 708 -48.84 3.05 -15.25
N ALA A 709 -49.90 3.86 -15.39
CA ALA A 709 -50.91 3.68 -16.43
C ALA A 709 -50.46 4.24 -17.80
N ASP A 710 -51.13 3.79 -18.86
CA ASP A 710 -51.00 4.31 -20.23
C ASP A 710 -49.58 4.20 -20.84
N LEU A 711 -48.76 3.28 -20.35
CA LEU A 711 -47.49 2.94 -20.98
C LEU A 711 -47.75 2.29 -22.34
N VAL A 712 -47.12 2.83 -23.39
CA VAL A 712 -47.14 2.27 -24.74
C VAL A 712 -45.83 1.51 -24.96
N PRO A 713 -45.87 0.25 -25.42
CA PRO A 713 -44.66 -0.52 -25.71
C PRO A 713 -43.66 0.26 -26.59
N ASN A 714 -42.37 0.14 -26.25
CA ASN A 714 -41.24 0.77 -26.93
C ASN A 714 -41.28 2.31 -27.00
N THR A 715 -42.09 2.95 -26.16
CA THR A 715 -42.17 4.41 -26.06
C THR A 715 -41.61 4.86 -24.71
N PRO A 716 -40.50 5.61 -24.66
CA PRO A 716 -39.93 6.10 -23.41
C PRO A 716 -40.86 7.04 -22.66
N VAL A 717 -40.99 6.83 -21.34
CA VAL A 717 -41.73 7.68 -20.42
C VAL A 717 -40.79 8.17 -19.31
N GLU A 718 -40.67 9.49 -19.17
CA GLU A 718 -39.81 10.11 -18.16
C GLU A 718 -40.43 10.03 -16.75
N ILE A 719 -39.63 9.62 -15.77
CA ILE A 719 -39.93 9.61 -14.34
C ILE A 719 -39.24 10.78 -13.65
N ALA A 720 -39.97 11.90 -13.56
CA ALA A 720 -39.48 13.12 -12.93
C ALA A 720 -39.64 13.13 -11.39
N GLN A 721 -40.43 12.21 -10.80
CA GLN A 721 -40.64 12.15 -9.35
C GLN A 721 -39.33 11.80 -8.60
N ARG A 722 -39.22 12.32 -7.37
CA ARG A 722 -38.13 12.02 -6.42
C ARG A 722 -38.70 11.82 -5.02
N GLY A 723 -37.99 11.06 -4.18
CA GLY A 723 -38.45 10.64 -2.86
C GLY A 723 -39.54 9.57 -2.89
N VAL A 724 -39.66 8.87 -4.02
CA VAL A 724 -40.59 7.78 -4.28
C VAL A 724 -39.80 6.50 -4.59
N THR A 725 -40.48 5.37 -4.52
CA THR A 725 -39.90 4.06 -4.84
C THR A 725 -40.37 3.63 -6.22
N LEU A 726 -39.44 3.40 -7.15
CA LEU A 726 -39.73 2.82 -8.46
C LEU A 726 -39.41 1.33 -8.41
N THR A 727 -40.44 0.50 -8.55
CA THR A 727 -40.29 -0.96 -8.61
C THR A 727 -40.74 -1.47 -9.97
N GLY A 728 -40.28 -2.66 -10.34
CA GLY A 728 -40.68 -3.28 -11.59
C GLY A 728 -40.00 -4.60 -11.85
N THR A 729 -40.29 -5.14 -13.03
CA THR A 729 -39.63 -6.31 -13.59
C THR A 729 -38.94 -5.89 -14.87
N PHE A 730 -37.63 -6.09 -14.96
CA PHE A 730 -36.84 -5.87 -16.16
C PHE A 730 -37.18 -6.89 -17.27
N ALA A 731 -36.69 -6.66 -18.48
CA ALA A 731 -36.99 -7.49 -19.66
C ALA A 731 -36.49 -8.94 -19.52
N ASP A 732 -35.41 -9.17 -18.76
CA ASP A 732 -34.87 -10.49 -18.44
C ASP A 732 -35.68 -11.25 -17.36
N GLY A 733 -36.66 -10.59 -16.73
CA GLY A 733 -37.48 -11.12 -15.65
C GLY A 733 -36.98 -10.81 -14.24
N SER A 734 -35.83 -10.14 -14.10
CA SER A 734 -35.31 -9.74 -12.78
C SER A 734 -36.14 -8.59 -12.19
N VAL A 735 -36.27 -8.60 -10.87
CA VAL A 735 -37.01 -7.55 -10.16
C VAL A 735 -36.07 -6.47 -9.65
N PHE A 736 -36.55 -5.23 -9.65
CA PHE A 736 -35.82 -4.10 -9.08
C PHE A 736 -36.68 -3.24 -8.17
N ASP A 737 -36.02 -2.56 -7.25
CA ASP A 737 -36.60 -1.65 -6.27
C ASP A 737 -35.63 -0.49 -6.06
N PHE A 738 -35.83 0.60 -6.81
CA PHE A 738 -34.97 1.79 -6.75
C PHE A 738 -35.60 2.91 -5.96
N GLN A 739 -34.90 3.37 -4.93
CA GLN A 739 -35.29 4.56 -4.18
C GLN A 739 -34.83 5.82 -4.93
N LEU A 740 -35.78 6.59 -5.47
CA LEU A 740 -35.44 7.77 -6.29
C LEU A 740 -35.10 8.99 -5.43
N ASN A 741 -34.11 8.88 -4.54
CA ASN A 741 -33.72 9.97 -3.64
C ASN A 741 -32.99 11.08 -4.41
N GLY A 742 -33.42 12.34 -4.18
CA GLY A 742 -32.80 13.53 -4.79
C GLY A 742 -31.66 14.15 -3.96
N SER A 743 -31.37 13.62 -2.78
CA SER A 743 -30.31 14.08 -1.87
C SER A 743 -29.29 12.97 -1.66
N LEU A 744 -27.99 13.32 -1.68
CA LEU A 744 -26.90 12.36 -1.51
C LEU A 744 -26.98 11.69 -0.13
N ASP A 745 -27.17 10.38 -0.12
CA ASP A 745 -27.03 9.49 1.04
C ASP A 745 -26.34 8.20 0.59
N PHE A 746 -25.18 7.93 1.19
CA PHE A 746 -24.30 6.82 0.82
C PHE A 746 -24.87 5.44 1.19
N ASN A 747 -26.00 5.38 1.91
CA ASN A 747 -26.66 4.14 2.31
C ASN A 747 -27.97 3.85 1.55
N SER A 748 -28.35 4.72 0.61
CA SER A 748 -29.56 4.57 -0.21
C SER A 748 -29.26 4.76 -1.70
N ASP A 749 -30.21 4.39 -2.55
CA ASP A 749 -30.11 4.70 -3.97
C ASP A 749 -30.26 6.20 -4.16
N PHE A 750 -29.59 6.75 -5.17
CA PHE A 750 -29.48 8.18 -5.36
C PHE A 750 -29.56 8.55 -6.83
N PHE A 751 -30.45 9.48 -7.16
CA PHE A 751 -30.66 9.99 -8.51
C PHE A 751 -30.64 11.51 -8.49
N LEU A 752 -29.59 12.13 -9.04
CA LEU A 752 -29.56 13.60 -9.13
C LEU A 752 -30.80 14.13 -9.86
N SER A 753 -31.22 15.34 -9.46
CA SER A 753 -32.43 15.98 -10.01
C SER A 753 -32.34 16.30 -11.50
N ASN A 754 -31.13 16.31 -12.08
CA ASN A 754 -30.88 16.55 -13.51
C ASN A 754 -30.58 15.27 -14.32
N ALA A 755 -30.55 14.08 -13.70
CA ALA A 755 -30.50 12.83 -14.43
C ALA A 755 -31.89 12.54 -15.05
N MET A 756 -31.93 12.28 -16.36
CA MET A 756 -33.18 11.89 -17.04
C MET A 756 -33.36 10.38 -16.88
N LEU A 757 -34.41 9.99 -16.14
CA LEU A 757 -34.78 8.59 -15.95
C LEU A 757 -36.01 8.29 -16.80
N ASN A 758 -35.86 7.38 -17.76
CA ASN A 758 -36.93 6.88 -18.58
C ASN A 758 -37.22 5.42 -18.23
N ILE A 759 -38.51 5.07 -18.27
CA ILE A 759 -38.94 3.68 -18.33
C ILE A 759 -39.46 3.39 -19.74
N VAL A 760 -39.17 2.20 -20.25
CA VAL A 760 -39.61 1.72 -21.55
C VAL A 760 -40.29 0.39 -21.33
N LEU A 761 -41.60 0.36 -21.53
CA LEU A 761 -42.35 -0.90 -21.50
C LEU A 761 -41.93 -1.73 -22.72
N VAL A 762 -41.48 -2.95 -22.49
CA VAL A 762 -41.23 -3.92 -23.55
C VAL A 762 -42.20 -5.09 -23.41
N ASP A 763 -42.58 -5.66 -24.55
CA ASP A 763 -43.39 -6.88 -24.54
C ASP A 763 -42.57 -7.99 -23.89
N ALA A 764 -43.16 -8.71 -22.93
CA ALA A 764 -42.51 -9.81 -22.24
C ALA A 764 -41.89 -10.77 -23.26
N VAL A 765 -40.62 -11.13 -23.05
CA VAL A 765 -39.90 -12.08 -23.91
C VAL A 765 -40.71 -13.39 -23.93
N HIS A 766 -41.47 -13.62 -25.00
CA HIS A 766 -42.01 -14.94 -25.29
C HIS A 766 -40.81 -15.82 -25.58
N LEU A 767 -40.48 -16.72 -24.65
CA LEU A 767 -39.47 -17.73 -24.93
C LEU A 767 -39.93 -18.51 -26.17
N PRO A 768 -39.06 -18.75 -27.17
CA PRO A 768 -39.41 -19.65 -28.26
C PRO A 768 -39.89 -20.99 -27.68
N GLY A 769 -41.14 -21.36 -27.96
CA GLY A 769 -41.76 -22.56 -27.39
C GLY A 769 -42.66 -22.35 -26.17
N ASP A 770 -42.73 -21.14 -25.58
CA ASP A 770 -43.69 -20.77 -24.52
C ASP A 770 -45.04 -20.41 -25.17
N PHE A 771 -45.74 -21.42 -25.66
CA PHE A 771 -47.02 -21.28 -26.34
C PHE A 771 -48.17 -20.94 -25.40
N SER A 772 -47.99 -21.15 -24.09
CA SER A 772 -48.96 -20.77 -23.07
C SER A 772 -48.78 -19.33 -22.56
N GLY A 773 -47.65 -18.69 -22.90
CA GLY A 773 -47.32 -17.32 -22.52
C GLY A 773 -47.12 -17.16 -21.01
N ASN A 774 -46.74 -18.23 -20.33
CA ASN A 774 -46.63 -18.26 -18.86
C ASN A 774 -45.19 -17.96 -18.37
N GLY A 775 -44.26 -17.71 -19.29
CA GLY A 775 -42.86 -17.43 -19.01
C GLY A 775 -42.00 -18.67 -18.83
N VAL A 776 -42.53 -19.88 -18.99
CA VAL A 776 -41.80 -21.15 -18.82
C VAL A 776 -42.14 -22.11 -19.96
N VAL A 777 -41.14 -22.58 -20.70
CA VAL A 777 -41.31 -23.61 -21.72
C VAL A 777 -41.38 -24.98 -21.05
N ASP A 778 -42.59 -25.43 -20.71
CA ASP A 778 -42.86 -26.68 -20.02
C ASP A 778 -43.95 -27.54 -20.70
N ALA A 779 -44.55 -28.45 -19.94
CA ALA A 779 -45.57 -29.37 -20.46
C ALA A 779 -46.91 -28.66 -20.76
N ALA A 780 -47.16 -27.48 -20.21
CA ALA A 780 -48.33 -26.66 -20.53
C ALA A 780 -48.28 -26.21 -21.99
N ASP A 781 -47.12 -25.81 -22.49
CA ASP A 781 -46.94 -25.35 -23.88
C ASP A 781 -47.09 -26.48 -24.88
N TYR A 782 -46.62 -27.69 -24.52
CA TYR A 782 -46.87 -28.89 -25.32
C TYR A 782 -48.36 -29.14 -25.53
N THR A 783 -49.16 -28.84 -24.50
CA THR A 783 -50.62 -29.02 -24.56
C THR A 783 -51.24 -27.97 -25.49
N VAL A 784 -50.77 -26.72 -25.45
CA VAL A 784 -51.20 -25.67 -26.39
C VAL A 784 -50.86 -26.03 -27.84
N TRP A 785 -49.61 -26.45 -28.12
CA TRP A 785 -49.21 -26.92 -29.45
C TRP A 785 -50.08 -28.08 -29.94
N LYS A 786 -50.30 -29.07 -29.08
CA LYS A 786 -51.07 -30.27 -29.44
C LYS A 786 -52.53 -29.95 -29.73
N ASP A 787 -53.15 -29.08 -28.93
CA ASP A 787 -54.56 -28.71 -29.06
C ASP A 787 -54.81 -27.81 -30.29
N THR A 788 -53.75 -27.13 -30.76
CA THR A 788 -53.79 -26.25 -31.94
C THR A 788 -53.11 -26.86 -33.17
N PHE A 789 -52.67 -28.12 -33.12
CA PHE A 789 -51.96 -28.79 -34.21
C PHE A 789 -52.79 -28.83 -35.51
N GLY A 790 -52.20 -28.38 -36.61
CA GLY A 790 -52.81 -28.25 -37.92
C GLY A 790 -53.65 -26.99 -38.11
N SER A 791 -53.70 -26.10 -37.11
CA SER A 791 -54.36 -24.80 -37.22
C SER A 791 -53.60 -23.87 -38.16
N THR A 792 -54.34 -23.18 -39.02
CA THR A 792 -53.86 -22.08 -39.87
C THR A 792 -54.57 -20.76 -39.55
N THR A 793 -55.30 -20.71 -38.42
CA THR A 793 -56.12 -19.56 -38.03
C THR A 793 -55.91 -19.13 -36.58
N GLU A 794 -55.69 -20.09 -35.68
CA GLU A 794 -55.23 -19.87 -34.31
C GLU A 794 -53.74 -20.23 -34.25
N LEU A 795 -52.87 -19.23 -34.36
CA LEU A 795 -51.41 -19.41 -34.57
C LEU A 795 -50.59 -19.29 -33.27
N GLY A 796 -51.23 -19.44 -32.09
CA GLY A 796 -50.57 -19.26 -30.79
C GLY A 796 -49.43 -20.24 -30.49
N ALA A 797 -49.31 -21.33 -31.24
CA ALA A 797 -48.18 -22.27 -31.17
C ALA A 797 -47.40 -22.39 -32.50
N ASP A 798 -47.47 -21.38 -33.37
CA ASP A 798 -46.67 -21.28 -34.60
C ASP A 798 -45.26 -20.74 -34.26
N GLY A 799 -44.44 -21.59 -33.64
CA GLY A 799 -43.11 -21.23 -33.16
C GLY A 799 -42.11 -20.91 -34.27
N ASN A 800 -42.33 -21.37 -35.50
CA ASN A 800 -41.48 -21.09 -36.66
C ASN A 800 -42.05 -20.01 -37.61
N HIS A 801 -43.25 -19.51 -37.32
CA HIS A 801 -43.95 -18.42 -38.02
C HIS A 801 -44.22 -18.70 -39.51
N ASN A 802 -44.56 -19.95 -39.87
CA ASN A 802 -44.87 -20.35 -41.25
C ASN A 802 -46.39 -20.32 -41.56
N GLU A 803 -47.20 -19.76 -40.65
CA GLU A 803 -48.65 -19.66 -40.72
C GLU A 803 -49.39 -21.01 -40.61
N ILE A 804 -48.72 -22.07 -40.14
CA ILE A 804 -49.33 -23.38 -39.84
C ILE A 804 -48.66 -24.06 -38.64
N ILE A 805 -49.46 -24.43 -37.63
CA ILE A 805 -48.94 -25.16 -36.47
C ILE A 805 -48.71 -26.62 -36.86
N ASP A 806 -47.45 -27.05 -36.97
CA ASP A 806 -47.08 -28.40 -37.40
C ASP A 806 -45.92 -29.01 -36.57
N ALA A 807 -45.27 -30.03 -37.12
CA ALA A 807 -44.20 -30.75 -36.43
C ALA A 807 -42.90 -29.93 -36.29
N ALA A 808 -42.70 -28.89 -37.09
CA ALA A 808 -41.55 -28.01 -36.96
C ALA A 808 -41.69 -27.11 -35.72
N ASP A 809 -42.91 -26.70 -35.33
CA ASP A 809 -43.15 -25.92 -34.10
C ASP A 809 -42.94 -26.73 -32.83
N TYR A 810 -43.23 -28.04 -32.89
CA TYR A 810 -42.84 -28.97 -31.83
C TYR A 810 -41.33 -28.99 -31.61
N THR A 811 -40.55 -28.82 -32.67
CA THR A 811 -39.09 -28.78 -32.57
C THR A 811 -38.65 -27.49 -31.87
N VAL A 812 -39.31 -26.36 -32.14
CA VAL A 812 -39.11 -25.11 -31.41
C VAL A 812 -39.39 -25.28 -29.91
N TRP A 813 -40.52 -25.88 -29.52
CA TRP A 813 -40.80 -26.19 -28.11
C TRP A 813 -39.76 -27.14 -27.50
N LYS A 814 -39.43 -28.22 -28.18
CA LYS A 814 -38.53 -29.25 -27.67
C LYS A 814 -37.11 -28.73 -27.45
N ASP A 815 -36.60 -27.90 -28.36
CA ASP A 815 -35.26 -27.32 -28.28
C ASP A 815 -35.14 -26.29 -27.14
N ASN A 816 -36.29 -25.78 -26.66
CA ASN A 816 -36.36 -24.80 -25.58
C ASN A 816 -36.98 -25.36 -24.29
N PHE A 817 -37.35 -26.64 -24.23
CA PHE A 817 -38.01 -27.24 -23.07
C PHE A 817 -37.15 -27.14 -21.80
N GLY A 818 -37.75 -26.60 -20.74
CA GLY A 818 -37.08 -26.31 -19.48
C GLY A 818 -36.45 -24.92 -19.41
N ARG A 819 -36.52 -24.09 -20.47
CA ARG A 819 -36.20 -22.67 -20.38
C ARG A 819 -37.32 -21.95 -19.62
N SER A 820 -36.93 -21.09 -18.70
CA SER A 820 -37.83 -20.17 -18.01
C SER A 820 -37.28 -18.77 -18.19
N ALA A 821 -38.13 -17.80 -18.53
CA ALA A 821 -37.82 -16.40 -18.29
C ALA A 821 -37.54 -16.31 -16.79
N ALA A 822 -36.43 -15.73 -16.37
CA ALA A 822 -35.91 -15.90 -15.02
C ALA A 822 -36.80 -15.17 -13.98
N GLY A 823 -37.96 -15.74 -13.67
CA GLY A 823 -38.89 -15.32 -12.64
C GLY A 823 -38.69 -16.17 -11.39
N GLY A 824 -37.93 -15.65 -10.44
CA GLY A 824 -37.75 -16.24 -9.11
C GLY A 824 -39.03 -16.13 -8.28
N GLY A 825 -39.94 -17.08 -8.45
CA GLY A 825 -41.06 -17.33 -7.55
C GLY A 825 -40.86 -18.61 -6.75
N SER A 826 -40.04 -18.59 -5.69
CA SER A 826 -40.15 -19.61 -4.65
C SER A 826 -41.51 -19.45 -3.96
N VAL A 827 -42.52 -20.17 -4.42
CA VAL A 827 -43.70 -20.41 -3.60
C VAL A 827 -43.21 -21.21 -2.41
N ALA A 828 -43.25 -20.61 -1.23
CA ALA A 828 -43.15 -21.36 0.02
C ALA A 828 -44.26 -22.43 -0.02
N VAL A 829 -43.87 -23.67 -0.32
CA VAL A 829 -44.77 -24.82 -0.28
C VAL A 829 -45.24 -24.94 1.17
N PRO A 830 -46.54 -24.83 1.47
CA PRO A 830 -47.05 -25.20 2.79
C PRO A 830 -46.69 -26.67 3.02
N GLU A 831 -45.88 -26.88 4.04
CA GLU A 831 -45.28 -28.16 4.45
C GLU A 831 -46.25 -29.33 4.24
N SER A 832 -46.07 -30.11 3.16
CA SER A 832 -46.75 -31.40 3.03
C SER A 832 -46.14 -32.33 4.07
N GLY A 833 -46.90 -32.59 5.14
CA GLY A 833 -46.52 -33.36 6.33
C GLY A 833 -45.98 -34.77 6.04
N THR A 834 -44.72 -34.86 5.59
CA THR A 834 -44.01 -36.11 5.28
C THR A 834 -42.91 -36.44 6.30
N MET A 835 -42.65 -35.57 7.28
CA MET A 835 -41.76 -35.86 8.42
C MET A 835 -42.30 -36.94 9.40
N THR A 836 -43.55 -37.38 9.27
CA THR A 836 -44.11 -38.41 10.17
C THR A 836 -43.81 -39.85 9.74
N PHE A 837 -43.35 -40.10 8.51
CA PHE A 837 -43.09 -41.48 8.03
C PHE A 837 -41.64 -41.95 8.07
N MET A 838 -40.67 -41.07 8.34
CA MET A 838 -39.24 -41.44 8.36
C MET A 838 -38.70 -41.83 9.75
N VAL A 839 -39.52 -41.75 10.81
CA VAL A 839 -39.14 -42.17 12.18
C VAL A 839 -39.41 -43.66 12.46
N PHE A 840 -40.25 -44.35 11.66
CA PHE A 840 -40.53 -45.79 11.85
C PHE A 840 -39.58 -46.74 11.11
N VAL A 841 -38.79 -46.28 10.14
CA VAL A 841 -37.87 -47.15 9.37
C VAL A 841 -36.48 -47.25 10.01
N ILE A 842 -36.02 -46.22 10.74
CA ILE A 842 -34.69 -46.24 11.40
C ILE A 842 -34.71 -47.06 12.71
N ALA A 843 -35.86 -47.21 13.38
CA ALA A 843 -35.98 -48.02 14.60
C ALA A 843 -35.94 -49.56 14.37
N THR A 844 -36.09 -50.03 13.12
CA THR A 844 -36.13 -51.47 12.81
C THR A 844 -34.79 -52.03 12.31
N ILE A 845 -33.88 -51.18 11.82
CA ILE A 845 -32.54 -51.60 11.35
C ILE A 845 -31.52 -51.64 12.49
N ALA A 846 -31.71 -50.85 13.57
CA ALA A 846 -30.84 -50.86 14.74
C ALA A 846 -31.03 -52.07 15.70
N ARG A 847 -31.98 -52.98 15.43
CA ARG A 847 -32.28 -54.14 16.29
C ARG A 847 -31.77 -55.50 15.77
N GLN A 848 -31.12 -55.56 14.60
CA GLN A 848 -30.70 -56.85 13.98
C GLN A 848 -29.19 -57.14 13.89
N THR A 849 -28.29 -56.29 14.41
CA THR A 849 -26.83 -56.57 14.36
C THR A 849 -26.16 -56.80 15.72
N ARG A 850 -26.89 -57.32 16.72
CA ARG A 850 -26.28 -57.95 17.89
C ARG A 850 -26.60 -59.44 17.97
N GLY A 851 -25.68 -60.24 17.44
CA GLY A 851 -25.38 -61.56 17.99
C GLY A 851 -25.35 -62.70 16.98
N VAL A 852 -24.15 -63.04 16.48
CA VAL A 852 -23.69 -64.44 16.43
C VAL A 852 -22.16 -64.46 16.62
N SER A 853 -21.74 -65.10 17.71
CA SER A 853 -20.39 -65.55 18.01
C SER A 853 -20.10 -66.85 17.26
N VAL A 854 -18.94 -66.96 16.59
CA VAL A 854 -18.35 -68.27 16.24
C VAL A 854 -16.84 -68.26 16.53
N LYS A 855 -16.43 -69.35 17.18
CA LYS A 855 -15.14 -69.70 17.78
C LYS A 855 -14.00 -69.89 16.78
N ASN A 856 -12.79 -69.63 17.29
CA ASN A 856 -11.50 -70.25 16.97
C ASN A 856 -11.57 -71.68 16.40
N ARG A 857 -10.67 -71.97 15.44
CA ARG A 857 -9.59 -73.00 15.54
C ARG A 857 -8.80 -73.09 14.23
N GLY A 858 -7.48 -73.16 14.35
CA GLY A 858 -6.56 -73.57 13.27
C GLY A 858 -5.43 -72.60 13.08
#